data_AF-A0A3C0VG55-F1
#
_entry.id   AF-A0A3C0VG55-F1
#
_cell.length_a   1.000
_cell.length_b   1.000
_cell.length_c   1.000
_cell.angle_alpha   90.00
_cell.angle_beta   90.00
_cell.angle_gamma   90.00
#
_symmetry.space_group_name_H-M   'P 1'
#
loop_
_entity.id
_entity.type
_entity.pdbx_description
1 polymer ?
#
loop_
_entity_poly.entity_id
_entity_poly.type
_entity_poly.pdbx_seq_one_letter_code
_entity_poly.pdbx_strand_id
1 'polypeptide(L)'
;MTTRHVRTIALPAALVLAGVLSAQTPPVTINSCSFSGTRNAHIAWTNGSTEYTGIQISIDDIPAPESPLPGTAASYDSAQLGPGEHTFTLRPFIGIAYAEPRSCAATAELPPPVNLACAAAPDAWAAELAWTNQWAYSSVTILRDGFLVATLAGAPRAYTDALPAPGVYAYEVRGTLSGFDSAAVACQVENMFVSAVTIASIACSASRAAALAWTNGAPNYEGIELAIDGAPAPQSPLPGDAQAYDSAPLAPGPHTLTLRPFIGIYRAEPVAADVEVPLPPPSGLTCVPAPDAWTIRLAWANEWTYDSLVLTRDGAALATLSGGAVSYDDALPGPEAHTYAVHAVLGGLTSLPAACSAENSYVPPIALSSCAIAPDRSAHLSWTNGVAAYTSIRLLIDGAPAPGSPLPGTTTTYNSAPLAPGMHAFALYPSIDGYEGSATLCSATAVLPEPYDLACTVADGTWRVELRWFNGWPYDQVAITRNGAVLVTLDGPAASFDDDLPALGSHVYQVIGILGAQSSAPAGCEAAVSVVPSVTAVSCDIDTARIAHLAWTNGDARYEGIDIILDGAVTADSPLPPDAASYMSAVLAPGPHAFAVRPYAGATTAEPAACAADAPPPPPYGASCAETEPFWRVQISWSNAFAYDAVKIVRNGAEIATLPGDAIQFVDAVPGPGTYAYLIYGTLGPRGSEALACTIEIAFVPPVALSSCAAGDARILHAVWENGAAGYEGIEVLIDGAPAPDSPLPGGATAYATAPLDPGAHTLTLIPFIGTFRAEAASCEETTILPAPESFACAPSDVSWDVALTWTAAWEYGSVTIARDGLPLATLPGAPESYIDSVPGNGTYTYDVYASLGTLYSETVRCVAVMSTVPPVTIDACSCNAERIAHVAWTGALQIYDGIEIAIDGAVTADSPLPGAAASYDSPALDPGPHTIAVRPFIGAERARDAECLVTAPPIAPADMVCRARAGAWIVDLTWTNMWTYDSVTIFRNGEAVATLPGSSVSYADEVPGLGMYAYIAAGNLGDMSANASGCIARVTFVPAPEELACTPLGMQAHLAWRNPIAYDEIAVLRDGAVLAVLPGSAVSFDDTLADLASHEYVVAGVLGVQTGAPAMCTVRATDVPFVRGDVNADGAVDIADAIALLNYLFRGGRTPPCMESANLNDDGAADIADAIYALTYLFREGQAPKAPFPGCGPDSTGGGLGCLSFPPCTK
;
A
#
# COMPACT_ATOMS: atom_id res chain seq x y z
N MET A 1 87.46 9.29 -12.80
CA MET A 1 88.32 10.13 -11.93
C MET A 1 89.20 9.17 -11.12
N THR A 2 90.50 9.09 -11.43
CA THR A 2 91.64 9.60 -10.61
C THR A 2 91.82 8.87 -9.26
N THR A 3 92.80 7.99 -8.97
CA THR A 3 94.28 7.83 -9.19
C THR A 3 95.19 8.40 -8.08
N ARG A 4 96.25 7.65 -7.72
CA ARG A 4 97.48 8.01 -6.95
C ARG A 4 97.37 8.13 -5.41
N HIS A 5 98.43 7.97 -4.58
CA HIS A 5 99.67 7.14 -4.56
C HIS A 5 100.52 7.48 -3.29
N VAL A 6 101.65 6.76 -3.03
CA VAL A 6 102.89 7.26 -2.32
C VAL A 6 102.78 7.48 -0.77
N ARG A 7 103.76 7.22 0.12
CA ARG A 7 105.15 6.64 0.05
C ARG A 7 105.67 6.04 1.39
N THR A 8 106.82 5.37 1.32
CA THR A 8 107.65 4.82 2.42
C THR A 8 108.82 5.74 2.85
N ILE A 9 109.40 5.51 4.05
CA ILE A 9 110.70 6.02 4.55
C ILE A 9 111.42 4.85 5.30
N ALA A 10 112.77 4.80 5.37
CA ALA A 10 113.53 3.66 5.92
C ALA A 10 115.00 3.98 6.34
N LEU A 11 115.69 2.96 6.92
CA LEU A 11 117.17 2.76 7.07
C LEU A 11 117.91 3.53 8.20
N PRO A 12 119.17 3.16 8.57
CA PRO A 12 120.06 2.04 8.16
C PRO A 12 120.29 1.02 9.32
N ALA A 13 121.35 0.20 9.59
CA ALA A 13 122.65 -0.26 9.00
C ALA A 13 123.14 -1.51 9.84
N ALA A 14 124.25 -2.25 9.59
CA ALA A 14 124.95 -2.72 8.37
C ALA A 14 126.19 -3.64 8.72
N LEU A 15 126.55 -4.58 7.82
CA LEU A 15 127.86 -5.25 7.60
C LEU A 15 128.36 -6.44 8.48
N VAL A 16 129.13 -7.33 7.80
CA VAL A 16 130.12 -8.37 8.24
C VAL A 16 129.67 -9.86 8.18
N LEU A 17 130.59 -10.71 7.70
CA LEU A 17 130.44 -12.13 7.37
C LEU A 17 130.81 -13.07 8.53
N ALA A 18 130.16 -14.24 8.58
CA ALA A 18 130.81 -15.51 8.95
C ALA A 18 130.10 -16.71 8.28
N GLY A 19 130.85 -17.67 7.74
CA GLY A 19 130.40 -19.05 7.56
C GLY A 19 130.70 -19.87 8.83
N VAL A 20 130.35 -21.15 8.96
CA VAL A 20 129.92 -22.18 7.98
C VAL A 20 128.97 -23.15 8.70
N LEU A 21 128.29 -24.05 7.96
CA LEU A 21 127.41 -25.15 8.41
C LEU A 21 126.02 -24.77 8.96
N SER A 22 125.01 -24.87 8.10
CA SER A 22 123.90 -25.78 8.35
C SER A 22 123.34 -26.26 7.00
N ALA A 23 123.08 -27.56 6.86
CA ALA A 23 122.45 -28.11 5.66
C ALA A 23 120.92 -27.99 5.77
N GLN A 24 120.23 -28.05 4.63
CA GLN A 24 118.77 -28.00 4.58
C GLN A 24 118.17 -29.20 5.33
N THR A 25 117.59 -28.96 6.51
CA THR A 25 116.69 -29.92 7.17
C THR A 25 115.40 -29.99 6.34
N PRO A 26 115.06 -31.14 5.73
CA PRO A 26 113.81 -31.27 4.99
C PRO A 26 112.61 -31.12 5.93
N PRO A 27 111.47 -30.57 5.48
CA PRO A 27 110.22 -30.64 6.22
C PRO A 27 109.63 -32.07 6.18
N VAL A 28 108.60 -32.32 6.98
CA VAL A 28 107.69 -33.46 6.77
C VAL A 28 106.74 -33.19 5.60
N THR A 29 106.19 -34.25 5.00
CA THR A 29 105.02 -34.15 4.11
C THR A 29 103.85 -34.82 4.79
N ILE A 30 102.82 -34.06 5.17
CA ILE A 30 101.60 -34.62 5.76
C ILE A 30 100.86 -35.39 4.66
N ASN A 31 100.56 -36.66 4.93
CA ASN A 31 99.90 -37.60 4.03
C ASN A 31 98.38 -37.62 4.28
N SER A 32 97.97 -37.56 5.55
CA SER A 32 96.57 -37.49 5.98
C SER A 32 96.45 -36.78 7.33
N CYS A 33 95.28 -36.19 7.58
CA CYS A 33 94.95 -35.45 8.78
C CYS A 33 93.42 -35.51 8.93
N SER A 34 92.93 -36.30 9.88
CA SER A 34 91.51 -36.70 9.93
C SER A 34 91.10 -37.19 11.31
N PHE A 35 89.87 -36.91 11.72
CA PHE A 35 89.30 -37.48 12.93
C PHE A 35 88.75 -38.90 12.69
N SER A 36 88.88 -39.77 13.70
CA SER A 36 88.05 -40.96 13.85
C SER A 36 86.69 -40.60 14.44
N GLY A 37 85.70 -41.50 14.29
CA GLY A 37 84.34 -41.31 14.84
C GLY A 37 84.24 -41.19 16.37
N THR A 38 85.36 -41.27 17.11
CA THR A 38 85.42 -40.97 18.55
C THR A 38 85.94 -39.56 18.86
N ARG A 39 86.20 -38.71 17.86
CA ARG A 39 86.93 -37.42 17.97
C ARG A 39 88.38 -37.56 18.46
N ASN A 40 89.07 -38.63 18.06
CA ASN A 40 90.54 -38.69 18.13
C ASN A 40 91.11 -38.31 16.76
N ALA A 41 92.05 -37.39 16.68
CA ALA A 41 92.69 -37.00 15.43
C ALA A 41 93.84 -37.95 15.10
N HIS A 42 93.82 -38.54 13.91
CA HIS A 42 94.93 -39.27 13.33
C HIS A 42 95.61 -38.41 12.26
N ILE A 43 96.89 -38.13 12.45
CA ILE A 43 97.72 -37.38 11.51
C ILE A 43 98.89 -38.27 11.09
N ALA A 44 99.05 -38.52 9.80
CA ALA A 44 100.15 -39.33 9.27
C ALA A 44 100.98 -38.52 8.27
N TRP A 45 102.29 -38.71 8.28
CA TRP A 45 103.24 -37.94 7.46
C TRP A 45 104.45 -38.77 7.04
N THR A 46 105.07 -38.35 5.94
CA THR A 46 106.35 -38.88 5.46
C THR A 46 107.49 -37.99 5.95
N ASN A 47 108.49 -38.57 6.60
CA ASN A 47 109.70 -37.86 7.03
C ASN A 47 110.62 -37.59 5.84
N GLY A 48 110.99 -36.32 5.63
CA GLY A 48 111.89 -35.92 4.54
C GLY A 48 113.37 -36.27 4.78
N SER A 49 113.75 -36.68 6.00
CA SER A 49 115.07 -37.24 6.32
C SER A 49 114.96 -38.35 7.36
N THR A 50 115.88 -39.32 7.30
CA THR A 50 116.05 -40.37 8.31
C THR A 50 116.90 -39.92 9.51
N GLU A 51 117.49 -38.73 9.48
CA GLU A 51 118.40 -38.21 10.51
C GLU A 51 117.72 -37.30 11.55
N TYR A 52 116.39 -37.15 11.51
CA TYR A 52 115.66 -36.40 12.53
C TYR A 52 115.92 -36.98 13.93
N THR A 53 116.21 -36.11 14.89
CA THR A 53 116.35 -36.47 16.31
C THR A 53 115.02 -36.37 17.06
N GLY A 54 114.09 -35.55 16.56
CA GLY A 54 112.74 -35.43 17.11
C GLY A 54 111.79 -34.66 16.19
N ILE A 55 110.50 -34.72 16.48
CA ILE A 55 109.45 -33.96 15.80
C ILE A 55 108.57 -33.29 16.85
N GLN A 56 108.60 -31.96 16.90
CA GLN A 56 107.61 -31.22 17.69
C GLN A 56 106.27 -31.26 16.95
N ILE A 57 105.22 -31.57 17.69
CA ILE A 57 103.82 -31.40 17.25
C ILE A 57 103.09 -30.49 18.24
N SER A 58 102.23 -29.62 17.71
CA SER A 58 101.25 -28.83 18.46
C SER A 58 99.85 -28.99 17.88
N ILE A 59 98.84 -28.85 18.75
CA ILE A 59 97.42 -28.83 18.45
C ILE A 59 96.93 -27.45 18.88
N ASP A 60 96.33 -26.69 17.95
CA ASP A 60 95.88 -25.30 18.16
C ASP A 60 96.99 -24.42 18.76
N ASP A 61 98.19 -24.56 18.18
CA ASP A 61 99.47 -23.95 18.60
C ASP A 61 99.97 -24.28 20.03
N ILE A 62 99.26 -25.13 20.78
CA ILE A 62 99.70 -25.69 22.07
C ILE A 62 100.47 -27.00 21.82
N PRO A 63 101.70 -27.18 22.34
CA PRO A 63 102.44 -28.44 22.19
C PRO A 63 101.65 -29.66 22.70
N ALA A 64 101.59 -30.74 21.90
CA ALA A 64 100.88 -31.95 22.32
C ALA A 64 101.61 -32.67 23.47
N PRO A 65 100.94 -33.49 24.31
CA PRO A 65 101.54 -34.07 25.51
C PRO A 65 102.79 -34.93 25.28
N GLU A 66 102.86 -35.65 24.15
CA GLU A 66 104.00 -36.49 23.76
C GLU A 66 105.08 -35.74 22.94
N SER A 67 104.98 -34.40 22.82
CA SER A 67 105.88 -33.57 22.02
C SER A 67 107.18 -33.22 22.79
N PRO A 68 108.39 -33.39 22.21
CA PRO A 68 108.66 -33.87 20.86
C PRO A 68 108.63 -35.39 20.74
N LEU A 69 107.97 -35.87 19.67
CA LEU A 69 107.97 -37.26 19.26
C LEU A 69 109.37 -37.71 18.79
N PRO A 70 109.70 -39.02 18.84
CA PRO A 70 110.94 -39.54 18.26
C PRO A 70 111.07 -39.18 16.78
N GLY A 71 112.28 -38.88 16.31
CA GLY A 71 112.51 -38.43 14.94
C GLY A 71 112.12 -39.42 13.83
N THR A 72 111.94 -40.70 14.17
CA THR A 72 111.43 -41.75 13.28
C THR A 72 109.89 -41.82 13.20
N ALA A 73 109.16 -41.04 14.02
CA ALA A 73 107.70 -41.05 14.02
C ALA A 73 107.14 -40.57 12.67
N ALA A 74 106.11 -41.27 12.19
CA ALA A 74 105.42 -41.01 10.91
C ALA A 74 103.89 -40.86 11.08
N SER A 75 103.40 -40.94 12.32
CA SER A 75 102.00 -40.73 12.68
C SER A 75 101.86 -40.26 14.13
N TYR A 76 100.73 -39.62 14.42
CA TYR A 76 100.29 -39.22 15.75
C TYR A 76 98.77 -39.45 15.87
N ASP A 77 98.37 -39.99 17.01
CA ASP A 77 96.97 -40.18 17.40
C ASP A 77 96.71 -39.32 18.65
N SER A 78 95.81 -38.36 18.57
CA SER A 78 95.51 -37.48 19.70
C SER A 78 94.64 -38.18 20.75
N ALA A 79 94.68 -37.65 21.99
CA ALA A 79 93.56 -37.82 22.92
C ALA A 79 92.24 -37.28 22.32
N GLN A 80 91.10 -37.63 22.90
CA GLN A 80 89.80 -37.15 22.42
C GLN A 80 89.71 -35.62 22.53
N LEU A 81 89.41 -34.95 21.41
CA LEU A 81 89.24 -33.50 21.34
C LEU A 81 87.76 -33.09 21.42
N GLY A 82 87.53 -31.79 21.60
CA GLY A 82 86.20 -31.19 21.52
C GLY A 82 85.65 -31.22 20.09
N PRO A 83 84.35 -30.94 19.89
CA PRO A 83 83.81 -30.71 18.56
C PRO A 83 84.19 -29.30 18.05
N GLY A 84 84.59 -29.21 16.77
CA GLY A 84 85.13 -28.01 16.15
C GLY A 84 86.30 -28.29 15.21
N GLU A 85 86.80 -27.27 14.52
CA GLU A 85 88.02 -27.35 13.71
C GLU A 85 89.27 -27.24 14.60
N HIS A 86 90.22 -28.15 14.40
CA HIS A 86 91.49 -28.23 15.13
C HIS A 86 92.67 -28.22 14.16
N THR A 87 93.72 -27.45 14.47
CA THR A 87 94.92 -27.30 13.64
C THR A 87 96.12 -28.03 14.23
N PHE A 88 96.71 -28.94 13.46
CA PHE A 88 97.85 -29.76 13.86
C PHE A 88 99.09 -29.30 13.12
N THR A 89 100.10 -28.82 13.85
CA THR A 89 101.35 -28.26 13.30
C THR A 89 102.55 -29.13 13.69
N LEU A 90 103.32 -29.58 12.71
CA LEU A 90 104.47 -30.46 12.88
C LEU A 90 105.78 -29.79 12.45
N ARG A 91 106.83 -29.94 13.25
CA ARG A 91 108.15 -29.35 13.03
C ARG A 91 109.29 -30.33 13.40
N PRO A 92 109.91 -31.03 12.43
CA PRO A 92 111.03 -31.93 12.69
C PRO A 92 112.32 -31.15 12.97
N PHE A 93 113.27 -31.77 13.66
CA PHE A 93 114.60 -31.20 13.92
C PHE A 93 115.72 -32.25 13.94
N ILE A 94 116.94 -31.80 13.64
CA ILE A 94 118.19 -32.56 13.76
C ILE A 94 119.09 -31.83 14.78
N GLY A 95 119.26 -32.42 15.96
CA GLY A 95 120.04 -31.86 17.07
C GLY A 95 119.41 -30.57 17.60
N ILE A 96 119.86 -29.42 17.08
CA ILE A 96 119.36 -28.08 17.42
C ILE A 96 118.77 -27.32 16.21
N ALA A 97 118.81 -27.91 15.00
CA ALA A 97 118.33 -27.30 13.77
C ALA A 97 116.93 -27.80 13.42
N TYR A 98 115.94 -26.91 13.44
CA TYR A 98 114.55 -27.20 13.06
C TYR A 98 114.35 -27.02 11.56
N ALA A 99 113.40 -27.76 10.97
CA ALA A 99 112.87 -27.46 9.65
C ALA A 99 111.76 -26.39 9.72
N GLU A 100 111.26 -26.01 8.54
CA GLU A 100 110.00 -25.28 8.41
C GLU A 100 108.82 -26.13 8.91
N PRO A 101 107.89 -25.55 9.69
CA PRO A 101 106.70 -26.26 10.16
C PRO A 101 105.73 -26.55 9.01
N ARG A 102 104.90 -27.57 9.20
CA ARG A 102 103.86 -27.99 8.25
C ARG A 102 102.59 -28.28 9.04
N SER A 103 101.47 -27.75 8.57
CA SER A 103 100.20 -27.79 9.31
C SER A 103 99.08 -28.38 8.48
N CYS A 104 98.10 -28.96 9.15
CA CYS A 104 96.82 -29.38 8.60
C CYS A 104 95.70 -29.04 9.58
N ALA A 105 94.50 -28.82 9.06
CA ALA A 105 93.29 -28.70 9.87
C ALA A 105 92.40 -29.93 9.66
N ALA A 106 91.66 -30.31 10.70
CA ALA A 106 90.62 -31.32 10.63
C ALA A 106 89.48 -30.95 11.60
N THR A 107 88.25 -31.37 11.30
CA THR A 107 87.06 -31.04 12.11
C THR A 107 86.55 -32.25 12.87
N ALA A 108 86.32 -32.08 14.16
CA ALA A 108 85.74 -33.07 15.05
C ALA A 108 84.21 -32.92 15.14
N GLU A 109 83.47 -34.00 14.93
CA GLU A 109 82.01 -33.96 14.81
C GLU A 109 81.28 -33.62 16.12
N LEU A 110 80.32 -32.69 16.01
CA LEU A 110 79.41 -32.30 17.09
C LEU A 110 78.31 -33.37 17.29
N PRO A 111 78.17 -33.96 18.50
CA PRO A 111 77.16 -34.99 18.75
C PRO A 111 75.74 -34.49 18.45
N PRO A 112 74.93 -35.23 17.69
CA PRO A 112 73.53 -34.87 17.45
C PRO A 112 72.69 -34.98 18.73
N PRO A 113 71.55 -34.29 18.79
CA PRO A 113 70.47 -34.66 19.70
C PRO A 113 70.06 -36.12 19.47
N VAL A 114 69.62 -36.82 20.51
CA VAL A 114 69.20 -38.24 20.43
C VAL A 114 67.84 -38.46 21.07
N ASN A 115 67.25 -39.63 20.82
CA ASN A 115 65.93 -40.03 21.34
C ASN A 115 64.83 -39.01 20.99
N LEU A 116 64.81 -38.51 19.75
CA LEU A 116 63.71 -37.68 19.26
C LEU A 116 62.44 -38.53 19.16
N ALA A 117 61.47 -38.22 20.01
CA ALA A 117 60.12 -38.74 19.97
C ALA A 117 59.17 -37.62 19.54
N CYS A 118 58.17 -37.96 18.73
CA CYS A 118 57.22 -37.03 18.15
C CYS A 118 55.82 -37.62 18.22
N ALA A 119 54.87 -36.90 18.81
CA ALA A 119 53.49 -37.34 19.00
C ALA A 119 52.52 -36.24 18.54
N ALA A 120 51.35 -36.64 18.02
CA ALA A 120 50.27 -35.70 17.73
C ALA A 120 49.55 -35.35 19.04
N ALA A 121 49.21 -34.09 19.24
CA ALA A 121 48.27 -33.72 20.29
C ALA A 121 46.88 -34.33 19.97
N PRO A 122 46.21 -35.01 20.92
CA PRO A 122 45.00 -35.79 20.62
C PRO A 122 43.81 -34.93 20.19
N ASP A 123 43.70 -33.72 20.75
CA ASP A 123 42.55 -32.82 20.57
C ASP A 123 42.93 -31.46 19.94
N ALA A 124 44.07 -31.40 19.22
CA ALA A 124 44.58 -30.17 18.62
C ALA A 124 45.50 -30.45 17.42
N TRP A 125 45.58 -29.49 16.49
CA TRP A 125 46.62 -29.48 15.44
C TRP A 125 47.97 -29.05 16.02
N ALA A 126 48.59 -29.94 16.77
CA ALA A 126 49.95 -29.76 17.27
C ALA A 126 50.75 -31.06 17.20
N ALA A 127 52.07 -30.90 17.17
CA ALA A 127 53.05 -31.98 17.31
C ALA A 127 53.95 -31.71 18.51
N GLU A 128 54.01 -32.65 19.44
CA GLU A 128 54.90 -32.60 20.60
C GLU A 128 56.19 -33.35 20.29
N LEU A 129 57.29 -32.60 20.19
CA LEU A 129 58.65 -33.11 20.01
C LEU A 129 59.36 -33.16 21.37
N ALA A 130 60.07 -34.25 21.67
CA ALA A 130 60.95 -34.38 22.83
C ALA A 130 62.24 -35.12 22.47
N TRP A 131 63.39 -34.68 22.98
CA TRP A 131 64.72 -35.23 22.65
C TRP A 131 65.73 -35.03 23.79
N THR A 132 66.94 -35.57 23.65
CA THR A 132 68.04 -35.44 24.61
C THR A 132 69.29 -34.82 23.96
N ASN A 133 69.72 -33.65 24.44
CA ASN A 133 70.96 -33.01 23.99
C ASN A 133 72.18 -33.81 24.46
N GLN A 134 73.05 -34.25 23.54
CA GLN A 134 74.30 -34.95 23.87
C GLN A 134 75.49 -34.00 24.12
N TRP A 135 75.32 -32.70 23.84
CA TRP A 135 76.33 -31.68 24.06
C TRP A 135 75.71 -30.37 24.55
N ALA A 136 76.55 -29.45 25.03
CA ALA A 136 76.14 -28.07 25.27
C ALA A 136 76.18 -27.29 23.94
N TYR A 137 75.04 -27.17 23.28
CA TYR A 137 74.88 -26.41 22.05
C TYR A 137 74.81 -24.89 22.34
N SER A 138 75.04 -24.05 21.32
CA SER A 138 74.63 -22.64 21.34
C SER A 138 73.17 -22.46 20.94
N SER A 139 72.67 -23.29 20.02
CA SER A 139 71.27 -23.31 19.56
C SER A 139 70.80 -24.71 19.20
N VAL A 140 69.49 -24.95 19.23
CA VAL A 140 68.86 -26.15 18.67
C VAL A 140 67.91 -25.73 17.56
N THR A 141 68.12 -26.27 16.36
CA THR A 141 67.35 -25.92 15.15
C THR A 141 66.39 -27.06 14.83
N ILE A 142 65.11 -26.72 14.66
CA ILE A 142 63.99 -27.63 14.38
C ILE A 142 63.45 -27.32 12.99
N LEU A 143 63.36 -28.34 12.14
CA LEU A 143 62.75 -28.26 10.83
C LEU A 143 61.53 -29.18 10.75
N ARG A 144 60.53 -28.78 9.97
CA ARG A 144 59.35 -29.57 9.56
C ARG A 144 59.33 -29.65 8.04
N ASP A 145 59.31 -30.86 7.51
CA ASP A 145 59.34 -31.16 6.06
C ASP A 145 60.46 -30.43 5.29
N GLY A 146 61.61 -30.25 5.96
CA GLY A 146 62.78 -29.53 5.43
C GLY A 146 62.76 -28.00 5.63
N PHE A 147 61.67 -27.42 6.12
CA PHE A 147 61.54 -25.98 6.39
C PHE A 147 61.85 -25.65 7.85
N LEU A 148 62.53 -24.54 8.11
CA LEU A 148 62.82 -24.07 9.47
C LEU A 148 61.53 -23.67 10.19
N VAL A 149 61.24 -24.33 11.32
CA VAL A 149 60.12 -23.97 12.21
C VAL A 149 60.62 -23.11 13.38
N ALA A 150 61.70 -23.53 14.04
CA ALA A 150 62.23 -22.82 15.20
C ALA A 150 63.75 -22.97 15.34
N THR A 151 64.40 -21.89 15.78
CA THR A 151 65.76 -21.94 16.34
C THR A 151 65.69 -21.56 17.80
N LEU A 152 65.83 -22.56 18.67
CA LEU A 152 65.85 -22.41 20.12
C LEU A 152 67.28 -22.12 20.61
N ALA A 153 67.42 -21.64 21.84
CA ALA A 153 68.71 -21.66 22.55
C ALA A 153 69.24 -23.11 22.68
N GLY A 154 70.50 -23.31 23.04
CA GLY A 154 71.11 -24.66 23.10
C GLY A 154 70.63 -25.59 24.24
N ALA A 155 69.74 -25.12 25.11
CA ALA A 155 69.34 -25.80 26.36
C ALA A 155 68.03 -26.62 26.30
N PRO A 156 66.97 -26.24 25.57
CA PRO A 156 65.71 -26.99 25.50
C PRO A 156 65.87 -28.40 24.93
N ARG A 157 64.86 -29.21 25.26
CA ARG A 157 64.77 -30.66 25.02
C ARG A 157 63.39 -31.10 24.56
N ALA A 158 62.49 -30.15 24.35
CA ALA A 158 61.14 -30.36 23.87
C ALA A 158 60.66 -29.10 23.15
N TYR A 159 59.69 -29.27 22.25
CA TYR A 159 59.04 -28.21 21.51
C TYR A 159 57.65 -28.68 21.08
N THR A 160 56.64 -27.84 21.27
CA THR A 160 55.30 -28.08 20.71
C THR A 160 55.17 -27.20 19.48
N ASP A 161 55.00 -27.82 18.32
CA ASP A 161 54.77 -27.13 17.05
C ASP A 161 53.27 -27.04 16.76
N ALA A 162 52.84 -25.93 16.14
CA ALA A 162 51.48 -25.75 15.66
C ALA A 162 51.37 -26.22 14.21
N LEU A 163 50.51 -27.21 13.98
CA LEU A 163 50.25 -27.77 12.65
C LEU A 163 49.18 -26.93 11.94
N PRO A 164 49.29 -26.70 10.62
CA PRO A 164 48.31 -25.91 9.87
C PRO A 164 47.03 -26.69 9.54
N ALA A 165 47.07 -28.01 9.62
CA ALA A 165 45.99 -28.93 9.25
C ALA A 165 46.25 -30.34 9.87
N PRO A 166 45.31 -31.28 9.76
CA PRO A 166 45.60 -32.71 9.92
C PRO A 166 46.52 -33.21 8.79
N GLY A 167 47.37 -34.19 9.07
CA GLY A 167 48.30 -34.77 8.09
C GLY A 167 49.53 -35.43 8.69
N VAL A 168 50.39 -35.96 7.81
CA VAL A 168 51.70 -36.53 8.15
C VAL A 168 52.79 -35.48 8.02
N TYR A 169 53.57 -35.28 9.08
CA TYR A 169 54.66 -34.31 9.15
C TYR A 169 55.97 -35.00 9.55
N ALA A 170 57.07 -34.69 8.85
CA ALA A 170 58.41 -35.14 9.19
C ALA A 170 59.17 -34.03 9.91
N TYR A 171 59.87 -34.35 11.00
CA TYR A 171 60.70 -33.37 11.71
C TYR A 171 62.16 -33.78 11.77
N GLU A 172 63.03 -32.77 11.73
CA GLU A 172 64.47 -32.89 11.95
C GLU A 172 64.92 -31.94 13.06
N VAL A 173 65.76 -32.43 13.98
CA VAL A 173 66.32 -31.63 15.08
C VAL A 173 67.85 -31.76 15.08
N ARG A 174 68.55 -30.63 15.05
CA ARG A 174 70.03 -30.54 15.08
C ARG A 174 70.50 -29.52 16.13
N GLY A 175 71.64 -29.79 16.76
CA GLY A 175 72.29 -28.85 17.66
C GLY A 175 73.42 -28.11 16.95
N THR A 176 73.53 -26.80 17.14
CA THR A 176 74.62 -25.98 16.58
C THR A 176 75.55 -25.55 17.71
N LEU A 177 76.87 -25.56 17.49
CA LEU A 177 77.87 -24.97 18.40
C LEU A 177 78.84 -24.10 17.60
N SER A 178 78.92 -22.81 17.93
CA SER A 178 79.91 -21.87 17.38
C SER A 178 79.95 -21.79 15.84
N GLY A 179 78.81 -22.05 15.18
CA GLY A 179 78.69 -22.07 13.71
C GLY A 179 78.80 -23.46 13.07
N PHE A 180 79.13 -24.51 13.83
CA PHE A 180 79.12 -25.90 13.37
C PHE A 180 77.82 -26.59 13.77
N ASP A 181 77.10 -27.15 12.80
CA ASP A 181 75.92 -27.99 13.05
C ASP A 181 76.31 -29.45 13.33
N SER A 182 75.53 -30.12 14.16
CA SER A 182 75.51 -31.58 14.28
C SER A 182 74.78 -32.21 13.08
N ALA A 183 74.91 -33.52 12.93
CA ALA A 183 73.90 -34.28 12.18
C ALA A 183 72.49 -34.02 12.76
N ALA A 184 71.46 -34.17 11.93
CA ALA A 184 70.08 -34.14 12.38
C ALA A 184 69.65 -35.52 12.92
N VAL A 185 68.77 -35.52 13.93
CA VAL A 185 67.93 -36.67 14.27
C VAL A 185 66.52 -36.41 13.76
N ALA A 186 65.86 -37.43 13.20
CA ALA A 186 64.58 -37.28 12.51
C ALA A 186 63.47 -38.17 13.10
N CYS A 187 62.22 -37.74 12.91
CA CYS A 187 61.01 -38.48 13.26
C CYS A 187 59.88 -38.19 12.24
N GLN A 188 58.77 -38.91 12.35
CA GLN A 188 57.51 -38.56 11.69
C GLN A 188 56.35 -38.67 12.68
N VAL A 189 55.30 -37.90 12.43
CA VAL A 189 54.06 -37.88 13.20
C VAL A 189 52.88 -37.72 12.25
N GLU A 190 51.77 -38.41 12.51
CA GLU A 190 50.50 -38.20 11.82
C GLU A 190 49.49 -37.63 12.82
N ASN A 191 48.91 -36.47 12.50
CA ASN A 191 47.82 -35.88 13.25
C ASN A 191 46.52 -36.05 12.47
N MET A 192 45.59 -36.85 12.99
CA MET A 192 44.32 -37.17 12.34
C MET A 192 43.12 -36.38 12.88
N PHE A 193 43.35 -35.42 13.79
CA PHE A 193 42.29 -34.73 14.52
C PHE A 193 41.56 -33.70 13.64
N VAL A 194 40.28 -33.92 13.40
CA VAL A 194 39.37 -32.92 12.80
C VAL A 194 38.38 -32.50 13.88
N SER A 195 38.34 -31.21 14.22
CA SER A 195 37.35 -30.65 15.13
C SER A 195 35.94 -31.00 14.66
N ALA A 196 35.07 -31.43 15.57
CA ALA A 196 33.65 -31.66 15.27
C ALA A 196 32.88 -30.33 15.08
N VAL A 197 31.66 -30.43 14.54
CA VAL A 197 30.67 -29.34 14.58
C VAL A 197 29.97 -29.30 15.94
N THR A 198 29.49 -28.14 16.36
CA THR A 198 28.64 -27.99 17.54
C THR A 198 27.22 -27.63 17.12
N ILE A 199 26.24 -28.50 17.36
CA ILE A 199 24.82 -28.20 17.07
C ILE A 199 24.38 -26.98 17.89
N ALA A 200 23.83 -25.97 17.22
CA ALA A 200 23.28 -24.78 17.82
C ALA A 200 21.76 -24.91 18.04
N SER A 201 21.05 -25.59 17.13
CA SER A 201 19.64 -25.93 17.27
C SER A 201 19.23 -27.02 16.28
N ILE A 202 18.25 -27.85 16.66
CA ILE A 202 17.40 -28.60 15.73
C ILE A 202 15.94 -28.29 16.05
N ALA A 203 15.10 -28.15 15.03
CA ALA A 203 13.67 -27.94 15.18
C ALA A 203 12.88 -28.58 14.02
N CYS A 204 11.65 -29.03 14.29
CA CYS A 204 10.69 -29.34 13.24
C CYS A 204 9.96 -28.05 12.85
N SER A 205 10.01 -27.69 11.56
CA SER A 205 9.25 -26.56 11.01
C SER A 205 7.78 -26.93 10.76
N ALA A 206 6.91 -25.92 10.59
CA ALA A 206 5.50 -26.13 10.28
C ALA A 206 5.25 -26.93 8.97
N SER A 207 6.22 -26.97 8.05
CA SER A 207 6.17 -27.78 6.83
C SER A 207 6.67 -29.23 7.01
N ARG A 208 6.99 -29.65 8.25
CA ARG A 208 7.64 -30.93 8.61
C ARG A 208 9.08 -31.09 8.12
N ALA A 209 9.73 -30.03 7.67
CA ALA A 209 11.18 -30.05 7.43
C ALA A 209 11.94 -29.93 8.76
N ALA A 210 12.98 -30.74 8.93
CA ALA A 210 13.93 -30.62 10.03
C ALA A 210 14.94 -29.51 9.71
N ALA A 211 14.88 -28.43 10.48
CA ALA A 211 15.81 -27.31 10.42
C ALA A 211 16.94 -27.56 11.42
N LEU A 212 18.15 -27.79 10.92
CA LEU A 212 19.35 -28.09 11.71
C LEU A 212 20.38 -26.98 11.51
N ALA A 213 20.91 -26.42 12.60
CA ALA A 213 21.96 -25.40 12.57
C ALA A 213 23.09 -25.74 13.54
N TRP A 214 24.32 -25.39 13.17
CA TRP A 214 25.55 -25.72 13.91
C TRP A 214 26.65 -24.68 13.68
N THR A 215 27.67 -24.68 14.54
CA THR A 215 28.91 -23.93 14.33
C THR A 215 30.06 -24.87 13.95
N ASN A 216 30.93 -24.41 13.05
CA ASN A 216 32.07 -25.19 12.57
C ASN A 216 33.26 -25.05 13.53
N GLY A 217 33.78 -26.18 14.02
CA GLY A 217 34.92 -26.21 14.95
C GLY A 217 36.29 -25.96 14.29
N ALA A 218 36.33 -25.82 12.96
CA ALA A 218 37.50 -25.39 12.21
C ALA A 218 37.08 -24.56 10.97
N PRO A 219 37.90 -23.59 10.51
CA PRO A 219 37.56 -22.67 9.41
C PRO A 219 37.86 -23.22 8.00
N ASN A 220 38.31 -24.47 7.89
CA ASN A 220 38.94 -25.05 6.69
C ASN A 220 38.47 -26.49 6.38
N TYR A 221 37.26 -26.87 6.79
CA TYR A 221 36.66 -28.12 6.31
C TYR A 221 36.58 -28.11 4.78
N GLU A 222 36.83 -29.25 4.14
CA GLU A 222 36.60 -29.44 2.71
C GLU A 222 35.14 -29.79 2.40
N GLY A 223 34.43 -30.34 3.40
CA GLY A 223 32.99 -30.60 3.33
C GLY A 223 32.46 -31.19 4.63
N ILE A 224 31.13 -31.37 4.69
CA ILE A 224 30.42 -31.96 5.84
C ILE A 224 29.48 -33.05 5.34
N GLU A 225 29.78 -34.31 5.70
CA GLU A 225 28.92 -35.45 5.41
C GLU A 225 27.69 -35.38 6.33
N LEU A 226 26.50 -35.13 5.76
CA LEU A 226 25.22 -35.18 6.46
C LEU A 226 24.45 -36.46 6.08
N ALA A 227 23.83 -37.10 7.07
CA ALA A 227 22.88 -38.20 6.90
C ALA A 227 21.58 -37.95 7.67
N ILE A 228 20.46 -38.48 7.17
CA ILE A 228 19.15 -38.55 7.84
C ILE A 228 18.83 -40.05 7.98
N ASP A 229 18.57 -40.51 9.21
CA ASP A 229 18.31 -41.91 9.57
C ASP A 229 19.39 -42.90 9.06
N GLY A 230 20.63 -42.41 8.94
CA GLY A 230 21.77 -43.16 8.41
C GLY A 230 21.88 -43.22 6.88
N ALA A 231 20.91 -42.67 6.14
CA ALA A 231 21.00 -42.47 4.69
C ALA A 231 21.60 -41.08 4.37
N PRO A 232 22.50 -40.94 3.37
CA PRO A 232 23.04 -39.63 2.98
C PRO A 232 21.93 -38.64 2.62
N ALA A 233 22.00 -37.43 3.19
CA ALA A 233 21.03 -36.38 2.91
C ALA A 233 21.16 -35.87 1.45
N PRO A 234 20.09 -35.32 0.85
CA PRO A 234 20.20 -34.47 -0.33
C PRO A 234 21.32 -33.44 -0.19
N GLN A 235 22.10 -33.23 -1.25
CA GLN A 235 23.25 -32.31 -1.29
C GLN A 235 24.43 -32.69 -0.37
N SER A 236 24.40 -33.84 0.32
CA SER A 236 25.56 -34.35 1.09
C SER A 236 26.66 -34.90 0.16
N PRO A 237 27.95 -34.62 0.41
CA PRO A 237 28.48 -33.75 1.46
C PRO A 237 28.25 -32.27 1.17
N LEU A 238 27.85 -31.54 2.21
CA LEU A 238 27.64 -30.09 2.18
C LEU A 238 28.99 -29.34 2.07
N PRO A 239 28.99 -28.07 1.61
CA PRO A 239 30.16 -27.19 1.66
C PRO A 239 30.78 -27.09 3.07
N GLY A 240 32.10 -26.96 3.15
CA GLY A 240 32.82 -26.93 4.43
C GLY A 240 32.56 -25.68 5.30
N ASP A 241 32.02 -24.61 4.71
CA ASP A 241 31.56 -23.40 5.38
C ASP A 241 30.08 -23.46 5.82
N ALA A 242 29.34 -24.52 5.44
CA ALA A 242 27.94 -24.68 5.81
C ALA A 242 27.75 -24.73 7.34
N GLN A 243 26.71 -24.05 7.83
CA GLN A 243 26.32 -23.94 9.25
C GLN A 243 24.82 -24.21 9.49
N ALA A 244 24.08 -24.53 8.43
CA ALA A 244 22.67 -24.86 8.49
C ALA A 244 22.26 -25.82 7.36
N TYR A 245 21.19 -26.57 7.58
CA TYR A 245 20.53 -27.44 6.61
C TYR A 245 19.05 -27.59 6.97
N ASP A 246 18.17 -27.38 6.00
CA ASP A 246 16.75 -27.70 6.08
C ASP A 246 16.45 -28.94 5.25
N SER A 247 15.80 -29.95 5.84
CA SER A 247 15.41 -31.15 5.11
C SER A 247 14.23 -30.92 4.17
N ALA A 248 13.97 -31.86 3.25
CA ALA A 248 12.62 -32.01 2.71
C ALA A 248 11.63 -32.39 3.83
N PRO A 249 10.30 -32.15 3.68
CA PRO A 249 9.29 -32.60 4.62
C PRO A 249 9.43 -34.09 4.97
N LEU A 250 9.63 -34.37 6.26
CA LEU A 250 9.85 -35.72 6.78
C LEU A 250 8.53 -36.41 7.13
N ALA A 251 8.62 -37.71 7.45
CA ALA A 251 7.48 -38.47 7.93
C ALA A 251 7.22 -38.15 9.41
N PRO A 252 5.95 -38.02 9.83
CA PRO A 252 5.58 -38.05 11.24
C PRO A 252 6.17 -39.23 12.02
N GLY A 253 6.82 -38.92 13.14
CA GLY A 253 7.66 -39.84 13.92
C GLY A 253 9.05 -39.24 14.23
N PRO A 254 9.91 -40.01 14.93
CA PRO A 254 11.27 -39.59 15.26
C PRO A 254 12.24 -39.80 14.09
N HIS A 255 13.14 -38.83 13.89
CA HIS A 255 14.20 -38.83 12.88
C HIS A 255 15.54 -38.40 13.49
N THR A 256 16.65 -38.98 13.02
CA THR A 256 18.02 -38.67 13.50
C THR A 256 18.87 -38.11 12.38
N LEU A 257 19.38 -36.89 12.56
CA LEU A 257 20.28 -36.22 11.61
C LEU A 257 21.71 -36.27 12.14
N THR A 258 22.67 -36.71 11.32
CA THR A 258 24.07 -36.93 11.72
C THR A 258 25.03 -36.16 10.81
N LEU A 259 25.80 -35.24 11.39
CA LEU A 259 26.82 -34.42 10.74
C LEU A 259 28.23 -34.98 10.98
N ARG A 260 29.09 -34.94 9.96
CA ARG A 260 30.50 -35.35 10.07
C ARG A 260 31.41 -34.50 9.17
N PRO A 261 32.06 -33.44 9.70
CA PRO A 261 32.98 -32.61 8.94
C PRO A 261 34.28 -33.34 8.59
N PHE A 262 34.95 -32.88 7.51
CA PHE A 262 36.17 -33.52 7.02
C PHE A 262 37.21 -32.57 6.42
N ILE A 263 38.47 -33.02 6.43
CA ILE A 263 39.62 -32.36 5.78
C ILE A 263 40.41 -33.48 5.10
N GLY A 264 40.39 -33.54 3.77
CA GLY A 264 40.96 -34.61 2.98
C GLY A 264 40.37 -35.97 3.34
N ILE A 265 41.25 -36.92 3.67
CA ILE A 265 40.87 -38.27 4.12
C ILE A 265 40.42 -38.31 5.59
N TYR A 266 40.75 -37.29 6.39
CA TYR A 266 40.48 -37.28 7.82
C TYR A 266 39.03 -36.87 8.09
N ARG A 267 38.43 -37.45 9.13
CA ARG A 267 37.02 -37.30 9.50
C ARG A 267 36.92 -37.01 10.98
N ALA A 268 36.03 -36.09 11.37
CA ALA A 268 35.68 -35.94 12.78
C ALA A 268 34.86 -37.16 13.27
N GLU A 269 34.64 -37.24 14.58
CA GLU A 269 33.57 -38.09 15.12
C GLU A 269 32.18 -37.56 14.69
N PRO A 270 31.20 -38.43 14.40
CA PRO A 270 29.87 -38.00 14.00
C PRO A 270 29.11 -37.32 15.15
N VAL A 271 28.39 -36.24 14.83
CA VAL A 271 27.57 -35.48 15.78
C VAL A 271 26.12 -35.59 15.35
N ALA A 272 25.24 -36.09 16.23
CA ALA A 272 23.85 -36.41 15.93
C ALA A 272 22.85 -35.49 16.65
N ALA A 273 21.71 -35.25 16.00
CA ALA A 273 20.59 -34.45 16.46
C ALA A 273 19.27 -35.19 16.17
N ASP A 274 18.44 -35.39 17.18
CA ASP A 274 17.13 -36.02 17.03
C ASP A 274 16.01 -34.98 16.91
N VAL A 275 14.98 -35.27 16.09
CA VAL A 275 13.80 -34.44 15.92
C VAL A 275 12.54 -35.32 15.81
N GLU A 276 11.48 -34.91 16.49
CA GLU A 276 10.16 -35.55 16.37
C GLU A 276 9.27 -34.71 15.45
N VAL A 277 8.66 -35.37 14.46
CA VAL A 277 7.82 -34.75 13.44
C VAL A 277 6.34 -35.04 13.80
N PRO A 278 5.50 -34.02 13.99
CA PRO A 278 4.13 -34.22 14.47
C PRO A 278 3.21 -34.83 13.40
N LEU A 279 2.27 -35.66 13.84
CA LEU A 279 1.18 -36.20 13.02
C LEU A 279 0.21 -35.06 12.64
N PRO A 280 -0.02 -34.77 11.33
CA PRO A 280 -0.94 -33.69 10.94
C PRO A 280 -2.37 -33.99 11.41
N PRO A 281 -3.05 -33.02 12.05
CA PRO A 281 -4.48 -33.14 12.32
C PRO A 281 -5.27 -33.16 11.00
N PRO A 282 -6.53 -33.66 11.01
CA PRO A 282 -7.46 -33.38 9.92
C PRO A 282 -7.68 -31.88 9.78
N SER A 283 -7.82 -31.36 8.56
CA SER A 283 -7.93 -29.93 8.31
C SER A 283 -9.38 -29.48 8.09
N GLY A 284 -9.63 -28.19 8.28
CA GLY A 284 -10.92 -27.57 7.93
C GLY A 284 -12.13 -28.14 8.67
N LEU A 285 -12.00 -28.49 9.96
CA LEU A 285 -13.13 -28.94 10.76
C LEU A 285 -14.19 -27.83 10.84
N THR A 286 -15.36 -28.13 10.30
CA THR A 286 -16.58 -27.30 10.33
C THR A 286 -17.64 -28.03 11.12
N CYS A 287 -18.41 -27.28 11.92
CA CYS A 287 -19.41 -27.82 12.84
C CYS A 287 -20.67 -26.97 12.71
N VAL A 288 -21.66 -27.49 11.99
CA VAL A 288 -22.82 -26.72 11.52
C VAL A 288 -24.08 -27.23 12.21
N PRO A 289 -24.77 -26.42 13.04
CA PRO A 289 -26.06 -26.82 13.60
C PRO A 289 -27.12 -26.95 12.50
N ALA A 290 -27.93 -28.01 12.57
CA ALA A 290 -29.10 -28.15 11.71
C ALA A 290 -30.17 -27.09 12.10
N PRO A 291 -30.78 -26.39 11.13
CA PRO A 291 -31.71 -25.29 11.41
C PRO A 291 -33.10 -25.76 11.88
N ASP A 292 -33.38 -27.06 11.74
CA ASP A 292 -34.67 -27.71 11.94
C ASP A 292 -34.61 -28.96 12.84
N ALA A 293 -33.43 -29.25 13.42
CA ALA A 293 -33.21 -30.41 14.28
C ALA A 293 -32.08 -30.18 15.31
N TRP A 294 -32.14 -30.91 16.42
CA TRP A 294 -31.07 -31.00 17.41
C TRP A 294 -29.94 -31.90 16.90
N THR A 295 -29.14 -31.37 15.98
CA THR A 295 -28.04 -32.07 15.33
C THR A 295 -26.94 -31.10 14.98
N ILE A 296 -25.68 -31.47 15.22
CA ILE A 296 -24.50 -30.78 14.66
C ILE A 296 -23.91 -31.66 13.57
N ARG A 297 -23.72 -31.11 12.37
CA ARG A 297 -22.97 -31.76 11.29
C ARG A 297 -21.52 -31.35 11.37
N LEU A 298 -20.64 -32.29 11.69
CA LEU A 298 -19.20 -32.13 11.64
C LEU A 298 -18.70 -32.58 10.26
N ALA A 299 -17.83 -31.80 9.63
CA ALA A 299 -17.16 -32.17 8.37
C ALA A 299 -15.74 -31.60 8.33
N TRP A 300 -14.78 -32.37 7.81
CA TRP A 300 -13.35 -32.06 7.78
C TRP A 300 -12.66 -32.76 6.59
N ALA A 301 -11.40 -32.44 6.34
CA ALA A 301 -10.57 -33.09 5.32
C ALA A 301 -9.42 -33.90 5.94
N ASN A 302 -9.15 -35.08 5.38
CA ASN A 302 -7.99 -35.90 5.76
C ASN A 302 -6.89 -35.68 4.71
N GLU A 303 -5.93 -34.81 5.01
CA GLU A 303 -4.76 -34.56 4.14
C GLU A 303 -3.70 -35.67 4.24
N TRP A 304 -3.94 -36.67 5.09
CA TRP A 304 -3.02 -37.76 5.36
C TRP A 304 -3.75 -39.07 5.61
N THR A 305 -3.05 -40.20 5.46
CA THR A 305 -3.60 -41.53 5.75
C THR A 305 -3.49 -41.84 7.23
N TYR A 306 -4.63 -41.99 7.91
CA TYR A 306 -4.72 -42.33 9.34
C TYR A 306 -5.23 -43.76 9.53
N ASP A 307 -4.95 -44.37 10.69
CA ASP A 307 -5.58 -45.63 11.10
C ASP A 307 -7.02 -45.38 11.57
N SER A 308 -7.19 -44.39 12.45
CA SER A 308 -8.47 -43.99 13.03
C SER A 308 -8.53 -42.50 13.31
N LEU A 309 -9.75 -42.00 13.53
CA LEU A 309 -10.02 -40.67 14.06
C LEU A 309 -10.78 -40.80 15.39
N VAL A 310 -10.46 -39.96 16.37
CA VAL A 310 -11.17 -39.88 17.66
C VAL A 310 -11.89 -38.53 17.72
N LEU A 311 -13.23 -38.58 17.76
CA LEU A 311 -14.07 -37.43 18.03
C LEU A 311 -14.28 -37.29 19.53
N THR A 312 -14.13 -36.07 20.04
CA THR A 312 -14.59 -35.67 21.37
C THR A 312 -15.67 -34.60 21.26
N ARG A 313 -16.55 -34.55 22.27
CA ARG A 313 -17.48 -33.44 22.55
C ARG A 313 -17.25 -33.02 24.00
N ASP A 314 -16.97 -31.74 24.23
CA ASP A 314 -16.68 -31.17 25.55
C ASP A 314 -15.59 -31.95 26.30
N GLY A 315 -14.53 -32.33 25.57
CA GLY A 315 -13.40 -33.12 26.04
C GLY A 315 -13.67 -34.62 26.21
N ALA A 316 -14.94 -35.06 26.28
CA ALA A 316 -15.33 -36.46 26.41
C ALA A 316 -15.35 -37.17 25.05
N ALA A 317 -14.90 -38.44 24.99
CA ALA A 317 -14.90 -39.22 23.76
C ALA A 317 -16.32 -39.52 23.26
N LEU A 318 -16.65 -39.04 22.06
CA LEU A 318 -17.95 -39.19 21.40
C LEU A 318 -17.97 -40.41 20.46
N ALA A 319 -16.93 -40.57 19.63
CA ALA A 319 -16.81 -41.68 18.70
C ALA A 319 -15.36 -41.96 18.29
N THR A 320 -15.07 -43.21 17.90
CA THR A 320 -13.87 -43.54 17.11
C THR A 320 -14.33 -43.96 15.71
N LEU A 321 -13.79 -43.29 14.70
CA LEU A 321 -14.08 -43.51 13.28
C LEU A 321 -12.87 -44.14 12.58
N SER A 322 -13.07 -44.70 11.39
CA SER A 322 -11.96 -45.12 10.53
C SER A 322 -11.19 -43.89 10.01
N GLY A 323 -9.88 -44.04 9.77
CA GLY A 323 -9.02 -42.93 9.30
C GLY A 323 -9.36 -42.33 7.94
N GLY A 324 -10.36 -42.88 7.23
CA GLY A 324 -10.93 -42.33 6.00
C GLY A 324 -12.26 -41.60 6.17
N ALA A 325 -12.79 -41.47 7.39
CA ALA A 325 -14.01 -40.70 7.65
C ALA A 325 -13.74 -39.19 7.55
N VAL A 326 -14.69 -38.45 6.97
CA VAL A 326 -14.59 -37.00 6.68
C VAL A 326 -15.80 -36.19 7.22
N SER A 327 -16.74 -36.86 7.89
CA SER A 327 -17.93 -36.23 8.47
C SER A 327 -18.57 -37.09 9.56
N TYR A 328 -19.33 -36.45 10.45
CA TYR A 328 -20.12 -37.08 11.50
C TYR A 328 -21.33 -36.20 11.85
N ASP A 329 -22.55 -36.76 11.85
CA ASP A 329 -23.74 -36.06 12.34
C ASP A 329 -23.97 -36.46 13.80
N ASP A 330 -23.75 -35.52 14.73
CA ASP A 330 -23.97 -35.71 16.17
C ASP A 330 -25.39 -35.27 16.56
N ALA A 331 -26.11 -36.10 17.33
CA ALA A 331 -27.49 -35.85 17.73
C ALA A 331 -27.54 -35.35 19.19
N LEU A 332 -28.15 -34.17 19.38
CA LEU A 332 -28.20 -33.49 20.68
C LEU A 332 -29.52 -33.78 21.44
N PRO A 333 -29.50 -33.75 22.78
CA PRO A 333 -30.70 -33.98 23.61
C PRO A 333 -31.61 -32.74 23.72
N GLY A 334 -31.14 -31.57 23.33
CA GLY A 334 -31.80 -30.27 23.44
C GLY A 334 -30.97 -29.17 22.76
N PRO A 335 -31.40 -27.89 22.86
CA PRO A 335 -30.60 -26.76 22.40
C PRO A 335 -29.50 -26.42 23.42
N GLU A 336 -28.23 -26.49 23.01
CA GLU A 336 -27.05 -26.26 23.85
C GLU A 336 -25.84 -25.87 22.98
N ALA A 337 -24.79 -25.33 23.63
CA ALA A 337 -23.50 -25.01 23.00
C ALA A 337 -22.46 -26.08 23.34
N HIS A 338 -21.87 -26.68 22.31
CA HIS A 338 -20.86 -27.73 22.46
C HIS A 338 -19.55 -27.37 21.75
N THR A 339 -18.45 -27.82 22.35
CA THR A 339 -17.12 -27.86 21.73
C THR A 339 -16.87 -29.25 21.17
N TYR A 340 -16.22 -29.35 20.01
CA TYR A 340 -15.81 -30.64 19.45
C TYR A 340 -14.36 -30.60 19.02
N ALA A 341 -13.70 -31.76 19.11
CA ALA A 341 -12.40 -31.96 18.50
C ALA A 341 -12.30 -33.30 17.76
N VAL A 342 -11.48 -33.32 16.71
CA VAL A 342 -11.09 -34.51 15.94
C VAL A 342 -9.58 -34.68 16.05
N HIS A 343 -9.15 -35.77 16.67
CA HIS A 343 -7.77 -36.22 16.67
C HIS A 343 -7.57 -37.31 15.62
N ALA A 344 -6.50 -37.24 14.84
CA ALA A 344 -6.05 -38.35 14.01
C ALA A 344 -5.09 -39.26 14.78
N VAL A 345 -5.11 -40.55 14.45
CA VAL A 345 -4.20 -41.56 15.00
C VAL A 345 -3.54 -42.33 13.85
N LEU A 346 -2.21 -42.48 13.90
CA LEU A 346 -1.45 -43.38 13.01
C LEU A 346 -0.29 -44.01 13.77
N GLY A 347 -0.18 -45.34 13.73
CA GLY A 347 0.97 -46.07 14.28
C GLY A 347 1.18 -45.94 15.80
N GLY A 348 0.21 -45.39 16.53
CA GLY A 348 0.31 -45.04 17.95
C GLY A 348 0.60 -43.56 18.23
N LEU A 349 0.98 -42.77 17.22
CA LEU A 349 1.01 -41.31 17.32
C LEU A 349 -0.42 -40.77 17.26
N THR A 350 -0.68 -39.70 18.02
CA THR A 350 -1.96 -38.96 18.01
C THR A 350 -1.69 -37.50 17.63
N SER A 351 -2.51 -36.92 16.76
CA SER A 351 -2.37 -35.51 16.37
C SER A 351 -2.86 -34.57 17.46
N LEU A 352 -2.47 -33.29 17.34
CA LEU A 352 -3.23 -32.19 17.93
C LEU A 352 -4.72 -32.27 17.50
N PRO A 353 -5.65 -31.72 18.29
CA PRO A 353 -7.05 -31.64 17.89
C PRO A 353 -7.24 -30.64 16.73
N ALA A 354 -7.95 -31.04 15.68
CA ALA A 354 -8.74 -30.09 14.91
C ALA A 354 -9.97 -29.76 15.76
N ALA A 355 -10.25 -28.48 16.04
CA ALA A 355 -11.29 -28.08 17.01
C ALA A 355 -12.29 -27.07 16.45
N CYS A 356 -13.50 -27.09 16.99
CA CYS A 356 -14.59 -26.17 16.68
C CYS A 356 -15.51 -25.97 17.90
N SER A 357 -16.42 -25.02 17.81
CA SER A 357 -17.62 -24.96 18.65
C SER A 357 -18.86 -24.75 17.78
N ALA A 358 -20.01 -25.24 18.27
CA ALA A 358 -21.30 -25.05 17.62
C ALA A 358 -22.42 -24.96 18.67
N GLU A 359 -23.31 -23.99 18.49
CA GLU A 359 -24.49 -23.78 19.33
C GLU A 359 -25.74 -24.13 18.53
N ASN A 360 -26.52 -25.10 19.03
CA ASN A 360 -27.82 -25.41 18.43
C ASN A 360 -28.90 -24.68 19.22
N SER A 361 -29.39 -23.55 18.70
CA SER A 361 -30.42 -22.74 19.34
C SER A 361 -31.85 -23.08 18.87
N TYR A 362 -32.05 -24.21 18.18
CA TYR A 362 -33.34 -24.56 17.59
C TYR A 362 -34.36 -24.98 18.66
N VAL A 363 -35.42 -24.19 18.83
CA VAL A 363 -36.60 -24.57 19.62
C VAL A 363 -37.75 -24.90 18.65
N PRO A 364 -38.24 -26.16 18.61
CA PRO A 364 -39.36 -26.56 17.76
C PRO A 364 -40.62 -25.70 18.00
N PRO A 365 -41.34 -25.25 16.96
CA PRO A 365 -42.45 -24.31 17.10
C PRO A 365 -43.73 -24.95 17.68
N ILE A 366 -44.64 -24.08 18.16
CA ILE A 366 -45.99 -24.44 18.61
C ILE A 366 -46.93 -24.59 17.40
N ALA A 367 -47.88 -25.53 17.44
CA ALA A 367 -48.95 -25.64 16.46
C ALA A 367 -50.31 -25.24 17.07
N LEU A 368 -50.92 -24.16 16.57
CA LEU A 368 -52.25 -23.71 16.99
C LEU A 368 -53.35 -24.69 16.53
N SER A 369 -54.32 -24.94 17.40
CA SER A 369 -55.51 -25.76 17.15
C SER A 369 -56.82 -24.97 17.21
N SER A 370 -56.86 -23.82 17.90
CA SER A 370 -57.92 -22.82 17.75
C SER A 370 -57.41 -21.41 18.06
N CYS A 371 -58.01 -20.41 17.41
CA CYS A 371 -57.77 -18.98 17.64
C CYS A 371 -59.01 -18.23 17.18
N ALA A 372 -59.81 -17.72 18.13
CA ALA A 372 -61.08 -17.04 17.85
C ALA A 372 -61.42 -16.01 18.93
N ILE A 373 -62.30 -15.06 18.60
CA ILE A 373 -62.92 -14.14 19.54
C ILE A 373 -64.44 -14.41 19.57
N ALA A 374 -65.01 -14.49 20.77
CA ALA A 374 -66.44 -14.69 20.99
C ALA A 374 -67.24 -13.38 20.86
N PRO A 375 -68.58 -13.41 20.72
CA PRO A 375 -69.41 -12.21 20.60
C PRO A 375 -69.37 -11.25 21.81
N ASP A 376 -68.94 -11.73 22.98
CA ASP A 376 -68.64 -10.89 24.17
C ASP A 376 -67.26 -10.22 24.11
N ARG A 377 -66.53 -10.42 23.01
CA ARG A 377 -65.17 -9.96 22.68
C ARG A 377 -64.04 -10.64 23.47
N SER A 378 -64.28 -11.72 24.19
CA SER A 378 -63.19 -12.52 24.79
C SER A 378 -62.50 -13.41 23.74
N ALA A 379 -61.16 -13.50 23.78
CA ALA A 379 -60.37 -14.36 22.90
C ALA A 379 -60.15 -15.75 23.53
N HIS A 380 -60.20 -16.78 22.70
CA HIS A 380 -59.98 -18.18 23.06
C HIS A 380 -58.92 -18.77 22.13
N LEU A 381 -57.83 -19.28 22.72
CA LEU A 381 -56.69 -19.88 22.03
C LEU A 381 -56.48 -21.32 22.53
N SER A 382 -56.09 -22.23 21.64
CA SER A 382 -55.59 -23.56 22.00
C SER A 382 -54.50 -24.02 21.04
N TRP A 383 -53.57 -24.85 21.52
CA TRP A 383 -52.42 -25.31 20.74
C TRP A 383 -51.86 -26.66 21.24
N THR A 384 -50.91 -27.20 20.49
CA THR A 384 -50.08 -28.35 20.87
C THR A 384 -48.60 -27.97 20.77
N ASN A 385 -47.81 -28.39 21.76
CA ASN A 385 -46.38 -28.13 21.83
C ASN A 385 -45.61 -29.04 20.86
N GLY A 386 -44.55 -28.52 20.23
CA GLY A 386 -43.69 -29.30 19.33
C GLY A 386 -42.78 -30.31 20.07
N VAL A 387 -42.41 -30.02 21.31
CA VAL A 387 -41.69 -30.93 22.22
C VAL A 387 -42.19 -30.81 23.65
N ALA A 388 -41.92 -31.84 24.46
CA ALA A 388 -42.26 -31.85 25.90
C ALA A 388 -41.30 -31.01 26.77
N ALA A 389 -40.19 -30.55 26.22
CA ALA A 389 -39.10 -29.88 26.94
C ALA A 389 -39.25 -28.36 27.12
N TYR A 390 -40.36 -27.75 26.70
CA TYR A 390 -40.56 -26.31 26.90
C TYR A 390 -40.54 -25.96 28.39
N THR A 391 -39.76 -24.94 28.77
CA THR A 391 -39.75 -24.35 30.11
C THR A 391 -40.84 -23.29 30.25
N SER A 392 -41.06 -22.48 29.22
CA SER A 392 -42.13 -21.47 29.19
C SER A 392 -42.70 -21.22 27.79
N ILE A 393 -43.82 -20.50 27.72
CA ILE A 393 -44.43 -20.02 26.48
C ILE A 393 -44.81 -18.54 26.67
N ARG A 394 -44.08 -17.63 26.01
CA ARG A 394 -44.39 -16.20 26.01
C ARG A 394 -45.53 -15.92 25.02
N LEU A 395 -46.67 -15.46 25.52
CA LEU A 395 -47.83 -15.06 24.72
C LEU A 395 -47.94 -13.54 24.67
N LEU A 396 -48.07 -12.98 23.47
CA LEU A 396 -48.39 -11.57 23.22
C LEU A 396 -49.80 -11.41 22.65
N ILE A 397 -50.47 -10.33 23.02
CA ILE A 397 -51.69 -9.80 22.39
C ILE A 397 -51.34 -8.40 21.88
N ASP A 398 -51.47 -8.17 20.57
CA ASP A 398 -51.12 -6.91 19.89
C ASP A 398 -49.67 -6.43 20.18
N GLY A 399 -48.76 -7.37 20.41
CA GLY A 399 -47.36 -7.11 20.77
C GLY A 399 -47.10 -6.86 22.26
N ALA A 400 -48.14 -6.67 23.08
CA ALA A 400 -48.01 -6.55 24.53
C ALA A 400 -48.08 -7.94 25.21
N PRO A 401 -47.34 -8.22 26.30
CA PRO A 401 -47.45 -9.47 27.03
C PRO A 401 -48.87 -9.72 27.55
N ALA A 402 -49.43 -10.89 27.24
CA ALA A 402 -50.73 -11.30 27.74
C ALA A 402 -50.71 -11.46 29.28
N PRO A 403 -51.79 -11.12 30.00
CA PRO A 403 -51.88 -11.38 31.43
C PRO A 403 -51.56 -12.84 31.78
N GLY A 404 -50.53 -13.05 32.60
CA GLY A 404 -50.00 -14.38 32.95
C GLY A 404 -48.83 -14.90 32.10
N SER A 405 -48.41 -14.17 31.06
CA SER A 405 -47.22 -14.48 30.25
C SER A 405 -45.92 -14.06 30.96
N PRO A 406 -44.82 -14.85 30.87
CA PRO A 406 -44.71 -16.12 30.18
C PRO A 406 -45.46 -17.25 30.92
N LEU A 407 -46.23 -18.01 30.16
CA LEU A 407 -47.01 -19.16 30.64
C LEU A 407 -46.07 -20.33 30.94
N PRO A 408 -46.40 -21.24 31.89
CA PRO A 408 -45.64 -22.47 32.09
C PRO A 408 -45.54 -23.28 30.80
N GLY A 409 -44.39 -23.91 30.53
CA GLY A 409 -44.13 -24.60 29.25
C GLY A 409 -45.11 -25.73 28.91
N THR A 410 -45.81 -26.28 29.89
CA THR A 410 -46.86 -27.30 29.73
C THR A 410 -48.24 -26.74 29.33
N THR A 411 -48.39 -25.42 29.22
CA THR A 411 -49.67 -24.75 28.89
C THR A 411 -50.06 -24.99 27.43
N THR A 412 -51.35 -25.26 27.17
CA THR A 412 -51.89 -25.56 25.83
C THR A 412 -53.16 -24.77 25.47
N THR A 413 -53.63 -23.87 26.35
CA THR A 413 -54.82 -23.02 26.14
C THR A 413 -54.67 -21.66 26.80
N TYR A 414 -55.40 -20.66 26.29
CA TYR A 414 -55.49 -19.32 26.89
C TYR A 414 -56.86 -18.68 26.62
N ASN A 415 -57.37 -17.90 27.59
CA ASN A 415 -58.60 -17.12 27.47
C ASN A 415 -58.34 -15.67 27.92
N SER A 416 -58.75 -14.67 27.13
CA SER A 416 -58.60 -13.24 27.49
C SER A 416 -59.84 -12.65 28.17
N ALA A 417 -59.68 -11.46 28.76
CA ALA A 417 -60.80 -10.56 29.03
C ALA A 417 -61.38 -9.99 27.71
N PRO A 418 -62.61 -9.43 27.72
CA PRO A 418 -63.20 -8.75 26.57
C PRO A 418 -62.29 -7.67 25.96
N LEU A 419 -61.97 -7.84 24.68
CA LEU A 419 -61.14 -6.94 23.88
C LEU A 419 -61.97 -5.76 23.31
N ALA A 420 -61.28 -4.79 22.70
CA ALA A 420 -61.92 -3.68 21.99
C ALA A 420 -62.52 -4.15 20.64
N PRO A 421 -63.48 -3.44 20.03
CA PRO A 421 -63.86 -3.71 18.64
C PRO A 421 -62.67 -3.44 17.71
N GLY A 422 -62.28 -4.45 16.92
CA GLY A 422 -61.05 -4.40 16.13
C GLY A 422 -60.55 -5.79 15.74
N MET A 423 -59.44 -5.84 14.99
CA MET A 423 -58.70 -7.07 14.71
C MET A 423 -57.53 -7.15 15.69
N HIS A 424 -57.40 -8.26 16.40
CA HIS A 424 -56.34 -8.51 17.38
C HIS A 424 -55.39 -9.59 16.89
N ALA A 425 -54.09 -9.41 17.17
CA ALA A 425 -53.02 -10.32 16.78
C ALA A 425 -52.46 -11.04 18.02
N PHE A 426 -52.23 -12.35 17.89
CA PHE A 426 -51.72 -13.22 18.94
C PHE A 426 -50.41 -13.86 18.49
N ALA A 427 -49.39 -13.86 19.35
CA ALA A 427 -48.08 -14.42 19.05
C ALA A 427 -47.59 -15.30 20.21
N LEU A 428 -47.31 -16.57 19.94
CA LEU A 428 -46.85 -17.56 20.91
C LEU A 428 -45.40 -17.94 20.63
N TYR A 429 -44.50 -17.65 21.57
CA TYR A 429 -43.09 -17.99 21.52
C TYR A 429 -42.81 -19.12 22.53
N PRO A 430 -42.49 -20.35 22.09
CA PRO A 430 -42.01 -21.39 23.01
C PRO A 430 -40.58 -21.09 23.48
N SER A 431 -40.20 -21.56 24.66
CA SER A 431 -38.82 -21.47 25.15
C SER A 431 -38.35 -22.77 25.81
N ILE A 432 -37.06 -23.06 25.69
CA ILE A 432 -36.36 -24.18 26.37
C ILE A 432 -35.09 -23.58 26.98
N ASP A 433 -34.95 -23.69 28.31
CA ASP A 433 -33.75 -23.31 29.09
C ASP A 433 -33.08 -21.94 28.78
N GLY A 434 -33.84 -21.00 28.20
CA GLY A 434 -33.40 -19.65 27.83
C GLY A 434 -33.48 -19.36 26.33
N TYR A 435 -33.38 -20.39 25.48
CA TYR A 435 -33.58 -20.29 24.04
C TYR A 435 -35.06 -20.06 23.71
N GLU A 436 -35.37 -19.17 22.77
CA GLU A 436 -36.73 -18.85 22.35
C GLU A 436 -36.96 -19.21 20.87
N GLY A 437 -38.05 -19.92 20.59
CA GLY A 437 -38.43 -20.33 19.24
C GLY A 437 -39.27 -19.30 18.49
N SER A 438 -39.30 -19.45 17.16
CA SER A 438 -40.09 -18.60 16.26
C SER A 438 -41.56 -18.52 16.66
N ALA A 439 -42.12 -17.31 16.58
CA ALA A 439 -43.49 -17.01 16.97
C ALA A 439 -44.53 -17.75 16.11
N THR A 440 -45.42 -18.51 16.75
CA THR A 440 -46.64 -19.01 16.13
C THR A 440 -47.72 -17.93 16.20
N LEU A 441 -48.16 -17.43 15.04
CA LEU A 441 -49.05 -16.28 14.91
C LEU A 441 -50.49 -16.66 14.56
N CYS A 442 -51.47 -15.90 15.05
CA CYS A 442 -52.83 -15.85 14.51
C CYS A 442 -53.50 -14.49 14.75
N SER A 443 -54.68 -14.29 14.18
CA SER A 443 -55.50 -13.10 14.44
C SER A 443 -57.00 -13.45 14.44
N ALA A 444 -57.79 -12.63 15.14
CA ALA A 444 -59.25 -12.73 15.21
C ALA A 444 -59.87 -11.34 15.39
N THR A 445 -61.18 -11.21 15.15
CA THR A 445 -61.88 -9.91 15.12
C THR A 445 -63.01 -9.83 16.13
N ALA A 446 -63.04 -8.74 16.88
CA ALA A 446 -64.09 -8.35 17.80
C ALA A 446 -65.05 -7.31 17.17
N VAL A 447 -66.34 -7.36 17.52
CA VAL A 447 -67.44 -6.67 16.81
C VAL A 447 -67.84 -5.29 17.38
N LEU A 448 -68.40 -4.44 16.51
CA LEU A 448 -68.79 -3.04 16.75
C LEU A 448 -70.30 -2.86 17.07
N PRO A 449 -70.72 -2.06 18.09
CA PRO A 449 -72.13 -1.76 18.41
C PRO A 449 -72.83 -0.76 17.46
N GLU A 450 -74.17 -0.68 17.48
CA GLU A 450 -74.99 0.17 16.59
C GLU A 450 -75.56 1.47 17.20
N PRO A 451 -75.88 2.51 16.37
CA PRO A 451 -76.64 3.71 16.78
C PRO A 451 -78.13 3.44 17.08
N TYR A 452 -78.81 4.38 17.75
CA TYR A 452 -80.20 4.23 18.19
C TYR A 452 -81.02 5.56 18.14
N ASP A 453 -82.35 5.44 18.23
CA ASP A 453 -83.37 6.51 18.31
C ASP A 453 -83.31 7.62 17.23
N LEU A 454 -83.49 7.25 15.95
CA LEU A 454 -83.47 8.18 14.80
C LEU A 454 -84.83 8.83 14.45
N ALA A 455 -84.84 10.13 14.09
CA ALA A 455 -86.02 10.91 13.66
C ALA A 455 -85.74 11.84 12.45
N CYS A 456 -86.81 12.31 11.75
CA CYS A 456 -86.80 13.07 10.47
C CYS A 456 -87.85 14.24 10.44
N THR A 457 -87.54 15.41 9.85
CA THR A 457 -88.42 16.62 9.70
C THR A 457 -88.13 17.46 8.42
N VAL A 458 -88.90 18.53 8.11
CA VAL A 458 -88.81 19.35 6.86
C VAL A 458 -88.77 20.87 7.17
N ALA A 459 -88.07 21.68 6.37
CA ALA A 459 -87.91 23.14 6.57
C ALA A 459 -88.69 24.03 5.57
N ASP A 460 -89.16 25.20 6.05
CA ASP A 460 -89.99 26.14 5.29
C ASP A 460 -89.27 26.80 4.09
N GLY A 461 -90.03 27.10 3.03
CA GLY A 461 -89.62 27.95 1.91
C GLY A 461 -88.47 27.43 1.03
N THR A 462 -87.98 26.23 1.30
CA THR A 462 -86.80 25.62 0.67
C THR A 462 -87.09 24.16 0.27
N TRP A 463 -86.04 23.36 0.07
CA TRP A 463 -86.15 21.93 -0.23
C TRP A 463 -85.79 21.02 0.97
N ARG A 464 -85.31 21.55 2.09
CA ARG A 464 -84.52 20.80 3.11
C ARG A 464 -85.33 19.86 4.02
N VAL A 465 -84.69 18.74 4.40
CA VAL A 465 -85.09 17.77 5.44
C VAL A 465 -84.03 17.67 6.55
N GLU A 466 -84.40 17.49 7.82
CA GLU A 466 -83.50 17.42 9.00
C GLU A 466 -83.65 16.05 9.72
N LEU A 467 -82.54 15.46 10.21
CA LEU A 467 -82.44 14.16 10.89
C LEU A 467 -81.73 14.27 12.26
N ARG A 468 -82.06 13.41 13.25
CA ARG A 468 -81.40 13.36 14.61
C ARG A 468 -81.39 11.95 15.26
N TRP A 469 -80.31 11.54 15.96
CA TRP A 469 -80.14 10.21 16.61
C TRP A 469 -79.11 10.17 17.79
N PHE A 470 -78.85 9.00 18.40
CA PHE A 470 -77.79 8.76 19.41
C PHE A 470 -76.80 7.65 19.01
N ASN A 471 -75.57 7.70 19.54
CA ASN A 471 -74.47 6.76 19.25
C ASN A 471 -74.17 5.84 20.45
N GLY A 472 -73.99 4.53 20.21
CA GLY A 472 -73.72 3.52 21.26
C GLY A 472 -72.23 3.25 21.54
N TRP A 473 -71.34 3.75 20.70
CA TRP A 473 -69.88 3.62 20.80
C TRP A 473 -69.22 4.89 20.21
N PRO A 474 -67.98 5.27 20.60
CA PRO A 474 -67.23 6.25 19.84
C PRO A 474 -66.87 5.69 18.46
N TYR A 475 -67.61 6.09 17.44
CA TYR A 475 -67.33 5.80 16.03
C TYR A 475 -66.24 6.74 15.49
N ASP A 476 -65.60 6.36 14.39
CA ASP A 476 -64.82 7.28 13.54
C ASP A 476 -65.75 8.05 12.60
N GLN A 477 -66.80 7.38 12.11
CA GLN A 477 -67.73 7.91 11.11
C GLN A 477 -69.17 7.40 11.32
N VAL A 478 -70.16 8.12 10.79
CA VAL A 478 -71.56 7.72 10.74
C VAL A 478 -72.10 7.90 9.31
N ALA A 479 -72.48 6.80 8.66
CA ALA A 479 -73.05 6.81 7.31
C ALA A 479 -74.58 6.91 7.35
N ILE A 480 -75.13 7.75 6.48
CA ILE A 480 -76.57 8.03 6.38
C ILE A 480 -77.06 7.62 5.00
N THR A 481 -78.19 6.91 4.93
CA THR A 481 -78.84 6.54 3.66
C THR A 481 -80.20 7.21 3.48
N ARG A 482 -80.64 7.32 2.24
CA ARG A 482 -82.01 7.68 1.82
C ARG A 482 -82.50 6.67 0.78
N ASN A 483 -83.66 6.05 1.03
CA ASN A 483 -84.24 4.98 0.23
C ASN A 483 -83.25 3.82 -0.07
N GLY A 484 -82.32 3.56 0.86
CA GLY A 484 -81.27 2.54 0.76
C GLY A 484 -79.95 2.98 0.08
N ALA A 485 -79.88 4.19 -0.49
CA ALA A 485 -78.65 4.74 -1.07
C ALA A 485 -77.95 5.70 -0.09
N VAL A 486 -76.63 5.60 0.06
CA VAL A 486 -75.86 6.51 0.94
C VAL A 486 -75.98 7.96 0.45
N LEU A 487 -76.36 8.88 1.33
CA LEU A 487 -76.35 10.32 1.09
C LEU A 487 -75.01 10.96 1.49
N VAL A 488 -74.54 10.61 2.69
CA VAL A 488 -73.36 11.21 3.31
C VAL A 488 -72.75 10.25 4.31
N THR A 489 -71.45 10.42 4.57
CA THR A 489 -70.80 9.89 5.77
C THR A 489 -70.24 11.07 6.55
N LEU A 490 -70.63 11.18 7.82
CA LEU A 490 -70.24 12.24 8.75
C LEU A 490 -69.19 11.72 9.74
N ASP A 491 -68.58 12.62 10.51
CA ASP A 491 -67.71 12.26 11.62
C ASP A 491 -68.47 11.47 12.70
N GLY A 492 -67.78 10.54 13.36
CA GLY A 492 -68.35 9.57 14.31
C GLY A 492 -69.17 10.13 15.48
N PRO A 493 -68.85 11.31 16.04
CA PRO A 493 -69.68 11.96 17.06
C PRO A 493 -71.00 12.55 16.55
N ALA A 494 -71.26 12.55 15.23
CA ALA A 494 -72.46 13.14 14.65
C ALA A 494 -73.75 12.49 15.19
N ALA A 495 -74.74 13.34 15.43
CA ALA A 495 -76.05 13.01 16.00
C ALA A 495 -77.22 13.71 15.26
N SER A 496 -76.93 14.37 14.14
CA SER A 496 -77.91 15.09 13.31
C SER A 496 -77.39 15.37 11.89
N PHE A 497 -78.28 15.55 10.92
CA PHE A 497 -77.94 15.84 9.51
C PHE A 497 -79.06 16.58 8.76
N ASP A 498 -78.70 17.47 7.82
CA ASP A 498 -79.65 18.15 6.92
C ASP A 498 -79.47 17.68 5.47
N ASP A 499 -80.52 17.11 4.87
CA ASP A 499 -80.63 16.80 3.45
C ASP A 499 -81.24 18.00 2.70
N ASP A 500 -80.39 18.79 2.03
CA ASP A 500 -80.80 19.95 1.22
C ASP A 500 -81.41 19.58 -0.15
N LEU A 501 -81.29 18.33 -0.60
CA LEU A 501 -81.67 17.89 -1.95
C LEU A 501 -82.66 16.71 -2.03
N PRO A 502 -83.84 16.76 -1.37
CA PRO A 502 -84.99 15.95 -1.73
C PRO A 502 -85.69 16.46 -3.00
N ALA A 503 -86.14 15.53 -3.84
CA ALA A 503 -87.11 15.83 -4.90
C ALA A 503 -88.54 15.92 -4.32
N LEU A 504 -89.47 16.52 -5.08
CA LEU A 504 -90.91 16.50 -4.80
C LEU A 504 -91.40 15.04 -4.60
N GLY A 505 -91.66 14.64 -3.35
CA GLY A 505 -92.00 13.26 -2.98
C GLY A 505 -91.74 12.95 -1.50
N SER A 506 -91.95 11.69 -1.11
CA SER A 506 -91.62 11.16 0.24
C SER A 506 -90.37 10.29 0.21
N HIS A 507 -89.59 10.28 1.30
CA HIS A 507 -88.27 9.64 1.37
C HIS A 507 -88.02 9.00 2.73
N VAL A 508 -87.54 7.75 2.75
CA VAL A 508 -87.10 6.99 3.95
C VAL A 508 -85.61 7.17 4.17
N TYR A 509 -85.12 7.20 5.41
CA TYR A 509 -83.71 7.40 5.79
C TYR A 509 -83.18 6.31 6.72
N GLN A 510 -81.86 6.10 6.76
CA GLN A 510 -81.19 5.23 7.74
C GLN A 510 -79.83 5.77 8.23
N VAL A 511 -79.33 5.25 9.35
CA VAL A 511 -78.03 5.62 9.99
C VAL A 511 -77.24 4.38 10.44
N ILE A 512 -75.92 4.36 10.18
CA ILE A 512 -74.96 3.28 10.47
C ILE A 512 -73.68 3.85 11.10
N GLY A 513 -73.18 3.27 12.20
CA GLY A 513 -71.88 3.64 12.81
C GLY A 513 -70.70 2.89 12.19
N ILE A 514 -69.54 3.55 12.05
CA ILE A 514 -68.33 3.03 11.40
C ILE A 514 -67.10 3.28 12.28
N LEU A 515 -66.25 2.26 12.46
CA LEU A 515 -64.97 2.36 13.17
C LEU A 515 -63.90 1.65 12.34
N GLY A 516 -62.93 2.40 11.83
CA GLY A 516 -61.96 1.97 10.83
C GLY A 516 -62.65 1.34 9.61
N ALA A 517 -62.44 0.04 9.40
CA ALA A 517 -63.05 -0.75 8.34
C ALA A 517 -64.28 -1.57 8.78
N GLN A 518 -64.76 -1.43 10.02
CA GLN A 518 -65.97 -2.09 10.51
C GLN A 518 -67.19 -1.16 10.44
N SER A 519 -68.37 -1.74 10.17
CA SER A 519 -69.67 -1.06 10.20
C SER A 519 -70.63 -1.78 11.14
N SER A 520 -71.52 -1.02 11.78
CA SER A 520 -72.62 -1.55 12.60
C SER A 520 -73.83 -1.98 11.76
N ALA A 521 -74.90 -2.42 12.42
CA ALA A 521 -76.24 -2.51 11.85
C ALA A 521 -76.97 -1.13 11.86
N PRO A 522 -78.12 -0.96 11.14
CA PRO A 522 -78.76 0.33 10.88
C PRO A 522 -80.10 0.66 11.61
N ALA A 523 -80.36 1.95 11.89
CA ALA A 523 -81.67 2.52 12.33
C ALA A 523 -82.36 3.38 11.22
N GLY A 524 -83.66 3.82 11.30
CA GLY A 524 -84.38 4.53 10.19
C GLY A 524 -85.63 5.43 10.47
N CYS A 525 -86.01 6.37 9.55
CA CYS A 525 -87.19 7.31 9.57
C CYS A 525 -87.70 7.84 8.17
N GLU A 526 -88.64 8.83 8.02
CA GLU A 526 -89.25 9.30 6.72
C GLU A 526 -89.68 10.84 6.62
N ALA A 527 -89.70 11.53 5.44
CA ALA A 527 -90.11 12.97 5.20
C ALA A 527 -90.44 13.46 3.71
N ALA A 528 -91.01 14.68 3.44
CA ALA A 528 -91.49 15.21 2.10
C ALA A 528 -91.55 16.78 1.82
N VAL A 529 -91.53 17.32 0.55
CA VAL A 529 -91.01 18.70 0.15
C VAL A 529 -91.73 19.52 -1.01
N SER A 530 -91.45 20.85 -1.28
CA SER A 530 -92.22 21.73 -2.24
C SER A 530 -91.77 23.03 -3.08
N VAL A 531 -90.70 23.87 -2.95
CA VAL A 531 -90.70 25.33 -3.43
C VAL A 531 -89.60 25.89 -4.44
N VAL A 532 -89.87 26.88 -5.35
CA VAL A 532 -89.00 27.39 -6.48
C VAL A 532 -88.37 28.84 -6.35
N PRO A 533 -87.08 29.12 -6.74
CA PRO A 533 -86.37 30.45 -6.69
C PRO A 533 -86.12 31.25 -8.03
N SER A 534 -85.31 32.35 -8.03
CA SER A 534 -84.98 33.24 -9.21
C SER A 534 -83.47 33.55 -9.48
N VAL A 535 -83.13 34.14 -10.66
CA VAL A 535 -81.76 34.47 -11.14
C VAL A 535 -81.10 35.72 -10.51
N THR A 536 -79.79 35.88 -10.73
CA THR A 536 -78.95 37.00 -10.25
C THR A 536 -77.83 37.41 -11.24
N ALA A 537 -77.16 38.54 -10.98
CA ALA A 537 -75.87 38.96 -11.55
C ALA A 537 -75.75 39.07 -13.10
N VAL A 538 -76.54 39.93 -13.74
CA VAL A 538 -76.55 40.16 -15.21
C VAL A 538 -75.45 41.12 -15.69
N SER A 539 -74.81 40.86 -16.84
CA SER A 539 -73.81 41.72 -17.52
C SER A 539 -73.89 41.66 -19.06
N CYS A 540 -73.28 42.63 -19.77
CA CYS A 540 -73.14 42.59 -21.25
C CYS A 540 -72.07 43.54 -21.84
N ASP A 541 -71.64 43.27 -23.09
CA ASP A 541 -70.61 43.98 -23.88
C ASP A 541 -70.86 43.88 -25.41
N ILE A 542 -70.12 44.62 -26.28
CA ILE A 542 -70.21 44.57 -27.77
C ILE A 542 -68.82 44.52 -28.45
N ASP A 543 -68.66 43.64 -29.45
CA ASP A 543 -67.39 43.40 -30.15
C ASP A 543 -67.10 44.28 -31.39
N THR A 544 -65.97 44.05 -32.06
CA THR A 544 -65.53 44.79 -33.26
C THR A 544 -66.33 44.47 -34.53
N ALA A 545 -66.99 43.32 -34.61
CA ALA A 545 -67.99 43.02 -35.63
C ALA A 545 -69.35 43.68 -35.32
N ARG A 546 -69.47 44.27 -34.12
CA ARG A 546 -70.64 44.94 -33.53
C ARG A 546 -71.75 43.97 -33.08
N ILE A 547 -71.39 42.79 -32.57
CA ILE A 547 -72.33 41.85 -31.93
C ILE A 547 -72.27 42.02 -30.41
N ALA A 548 -73.43 42.03 -29.75
CA ALA A 548 -73.54 42.07 -28.29
C ALA A 548 -73.49 40.68 -27.66
N HIS A 549 -72.96 40.60 -26.45
CA HIS A 549 -72.79 39.39 -25.64
C HIS A 549 -73.30 39.66 -24.22
N LEU A 550 -74.12 38.76 -23.64
CA LEU A 550 -74.73 38.87 -22.30
C LEU A 550 -74.32 37.68 -21.42
N ALA A 551 -74.32 37.85 -20.09
CA ALA A 551 -74.20 36.75 -19.13
C ALA A 551 -75.02 36.97 -17.83
N TRP A 552 -75.36 35.91 -17.09
CA TRP A 552 -76.01 35.95 -15.77
C TRP A 552 -75.77 34.67 -14.93
N THR A 553 -76.32 34.59 -13.71
CA THR A 553 -76.21 33.43 -12.80
C THR A 553 -77.59 32.91 -12.35
N ASN A 554 -77.83 31.61 -12.49
CA ASN A 554 -79.10 30.97 -12.12
C ASN A 554 -79.14 30.68 -10.61
N GLY A 555 -80.30 30.92 -9.96
CA GLY A 555 -80.46 30.74 -8.51
C GLY A 555 -80.90 29.34 -8.07
N ASP A 556 -81.26 28.48 -9.03
CA ASP A 556 -81.40 27.04 -8.87
C ASP A 556 -81.04 26.39 -10.22
N ALA A 557 -80.62 25.12 -10.22
CA ALA A 557 -80.39 24.35 -11.44
C ALA A 557 -81.67 23.68 -12.00
N ARG A 558 -82.78 23.74 -11.25
CA ARG A 558 -84.05 23.02 -11.53
C ARG A 558 -85.11 23.90 -12.19
N TYR A 559 -84.70 24.86 -13.02
CA TYR A 559 -85.60 25.61 -13.90
C TYR A 559 -86.08 24.76 -15.09
N GLU A 560 -87.08 25.26 -15.81
CA GLU A 560 -87.57 24.68 -17.08
C GLU A 560 -87.44 25.65 -18.29
N GLY A 561 -87.08 26.92 -18.08
CA GLY A 561 -86.70 27.87 -19.15
C GLY A 561 -86.46 29.30 -18.69
N ILE A 562 -85.92 30.15 -19.58
CA ILE A 562 -85.50 31.54 -19.30
C ILE A 562 -85.85 32.50 -20.46
N ASP A 563 -86.45 33.66 -20.21
CA ASP A 563 -86.72 34.72 -21.20
C ASP A 563 -85.63 35.79 -21.26
N ILE A 564 -85.38 36.38 -22.45
CA ILE A 564 -84.47 37.51 -22.71
C ILE A 564 -85.21 38.69 -23.34
N ILE A 565 -84.80 39.91 -23.01
CA ILE A 565 -85.37 41.18 -23.45
C ILE A 565 -84.25 42.09 -24.00
N LEU A 566 -84.48 42.74 -25.15
CA LEU A 566 -83.59 43.73 -25.79
C LEU A 566 -84.37 45.02 -26.05
N ASP A 567 -83.81 46.17 -25.67
CA ASP A 567 -84.33 47.53 -25.87
C ASP A 567 -85.84 47.68 -25.51
N GLY A 568 -86.31 46.88 -24.54
CA GLY A 568 -87.68 46.87 -24.00
C GLY A 568 -88.64 45.79 -24.53
N ALA A 569 -88.22 44.93 -25.46
CA ALA A 569 -89.05 43.85 -26.01
C ALA A 569 -88.40 42.46 -25.81
N VAL A 570 -89.22 41.42 -25.56
CA VAL A 570 -88.74 40.02 -25.51
C VAL A 570 -88.16 39.64 -26.87
N THR A 571 -86.97 39.03 -26.89
CA THR A 571 -86.29 38.65 -28.13
C THR A 571 -87.00 37.49 -28.82
N ALA A 572 -86.86 37.39 -30.15
CA ALA A 572 -87.39 36.27 -30.93
C ALA A 572 -86.73 34.92 -30.59
N ASP A 573 -85.61 34.95 -29.88
CA ASP A 573 -84.80 33.80 -29.46
C ASP A 573 -85.21 33.25 -28.08
N SER A 574 -86.27 33.80 -27.46
CA SER A 574 -86.80 33.38 -26.16
C SER A 574 -87.99 32.41 -26.30
N PRO A 575 -88.18 31.45 -25.37
CA PRO A 575 -87.35 31.18 -24.19
C PRO A 575 -86.10 30.35 -24.50
N LEU A 576 -85.01 30.66 -23.79
CA LEU A 576 -83.78 29.90 -23.71
C LEU A 576 -83.92 28.67 -22.77
N PRO A 577 -83.00 27.69 -22.89
CA PRO A 577 -82.88 26.57 -21.96
C PRO A 577 -82.77 26.98 -20.47
N PRO A 578 -83.18 26.12 -19.52
CA PRO A 578 -83.15 26.41 -18.08
C PRO A 578 -81.75 26.58 -17.48
N ASP A 579 -80.74 26.00 -18.11
CA ASP A 579 -79.32 26.12 -17.75
C ASP A 579 -78.63 27.30 -18.44
N ALA A 580 -79.34 28.04 -19.32
CA ALA A 580 -78.77 29.17 -20.02
C ALA A 580 -78.28 30.24 -19.03
N ALA A 581 -77.08 30.74 -19.31
CA ALA A 581 -76.37 31.75 -18.52
C ALA A 581 -75.77 32.86 -19.39
N SER A 582 -76.07 32.88 -20.69
CA SER A 582 -75.57 33.85 -21.68
C SER A 582 -76.43 33.94 -22.94
N TYR A 583 -76.25 35.01 -23.72
CA TYR A 583 -76.95 35.28 -24.99
C TYR A 583 -76.08 36.15 -25.92
N MET A 584 -76.32 36.10 -27.24
CA MET A 584 -75.64 36.92 -28.26
C MET A 584 -76.62 37.54 -29.27
N SER A 585 -76.34 38.75 -29.75
CA SER A 585 -77.20 39.47 -30.70
C SER A 585 -76.82 39.31 -32.18
N ALA A 586 -77.63 39.88 -33.07
CA ALA A 586 -77.21 40.21 -34.43
C ALA A 586 -76.28 41.45 -34.47
N VAL A 587 -75.67 41.72 -35.63
CA VAL A 587 -74.79 42.89 -35.87
C VAL A 587 -75.53 44.21 -35.71
N LEU A 588 -74.98 45.10 -34.89
CA LEU A 588 -75.52 46.39 -34.50
C LEU A 588 -74.91 47.54 -35.32
N ALA A 589 -75.50 48.73 -35.19
CA ALA A 589 -74.92 49.97 -35.70
C ALA A 589 -73.80 50.49 -34.76
N PRO A 590 -72.89 51.37 -35.23
CA PRO A 590 -71.92 52.02 -34.33
C PRO A 590 -72.61 52.94 -33.30
N GLY A 591 -72.93 52.42 -32.11
CA GLY A 591 -73.62 53.12 -31.02
C GLY A 591 -74.12 52.18 -29.90
N PRO A 592 -74.90 52.69 -28.90
CA PRO A 592 -75.23 51.98 -27.66
C PRO A 592 -76.63 51.32 -27.55
N HIS A 593 -76.77 50.27 -26.72
CA HIS A 593 -77.97 49.37 -26.58
C HIS A 593 -78.17 48.77 -25.15
N ALA A 594 -79.37 48.23 -24.80
CA ALA A 594 -79.73 47.71 -23.43
C ALA A 594 -80.60 46.41 -23.35
N PHE A 595 -80.56 45.65 -22.24
CA PHE A 595 -81.02 44.24 -22.15
C PHE A 595 -81.60 43.76 -20.77
N ALA A 596 -82.35 42.63 -20.70
CA ALA A 596 -82.84 41.97 -19.45
C ALA A 596 -83.19 40.43 -19.54
N VAL A 597 -83.41 39.73 -18.39
CA VAL A 597 -83.50 38.25 -18.19
C VAL A 597 -84.58 37.79 -17.14
N ARG A 598 -85.23 36.60 -17.26
CA ARG A 598 -86.20 35.99 -16.27
C ARG A 598 -86.38 34.44 -16.34
N PRO A 599 -86.44 33.65 -15.23
CA PRO A 599 -86.63 32.18 -15.26
C PRO A 599 -88.04 31.66 -14.83
N TYR A 600 -88.30 30.35 -15.01
CA TYR A 600 -89.47 29.62 -14.49
C TYR A 600 -89.23 28.11 -14.25
N ALA A 601 -90.14 27.43 -13.53
CA ALA A 601 -90.23 25.96 -13.44
C ALA A 601 -91.70 25.50 -13.35
N GLY A 602 -92.13 24.58 -14.20
CA GLY A 602 -93.53 24.17 -14.34
C GLY A 602 -94.41 25.34 -14.73
N ALA A 603 -95.55 25.49 -14.05
CA ALA A 603 -96.44 26.65 -14.20
C ALA A 603 -96.02 27.86 -13.33
N THR A 604 -94.86 27.83 -12.68
CA THR A 604 -94.44 28.80 -11.65
C THR A 604 -93.24 29.63 -12.15
N THR A 605 -93.40 30.94 -12.27
CA THR A 605 -92.39 31.87 -12.80
C THR A 605 -91.76 32.75 -11.71
N ALA A 606 -90.60 33.35 -11.98
CA ALA A 606 -89.93 34.26 -11.05
C ALA A 606 -89.67 35.69 -11.63
N GLU A 607 -88.92 36.52 -10.89
CA GLU A 607 -88.73 37.98 -11.13
C GLU A 607 -87.45 38.35 -11.95
N PRO A 608 -87.38 39.48 -12.69
CA PRO A 608 -86.36 39.77 -13.74
C PRO A 608 -85.15 40.70 -13.37
N ALA A 609 -84.09 40.77 -14.22
CA ALA A 609 -82.87 41.62 -14.07
C ALA A 609 -82.20 42.12 -15.40
N ALA A 610 -81.30 43.16 -15.43
CA ALA A 610 -80.95 43.97 -16.66
C ALA A 610 -79.49 44.60 -16.83
N CYS A 611 -79.04 45.02 -18.05
CA CYS A 611 -77.70 45.63 -18.42
C CYS A 611 -77.62 46.50 -19.75
N ALA A 612 -76.43 47.05 -20.21
CA ALA A 612 -76.21 47.85 -21.48
C ALA A 612 -74.73 48.00 -22.03
N ALA A 613 -74.47 48.32 -23.35
CA ALA A 613 -73.12 48.41 -24.05
C ALA A 613 -73.00 49.32 -25.37
N ASP A 614 -71.85 49.46 -26.09
CA ASP A 614 -71.51 50.43 -27.24
C ASP A 614 -70.48 49.93 -28.37
N ALA A 615 -70.35 50.54 -29.60
CA ALA A 615 -69.66 49.91 -30.81
C ALA A 615 -68.76 50.75 -31.84
N PRO A 616 -67.80 50.14 -32.64
CA PRO A 616 -66.69 50.81 -33.45
C PRO A 616 -66.70 50.89 -35.05
N PRO A 617 -65.69 51.55 -35.73
CA PRO A 617 -65.61 51.86 -37.20
C PRO A 617 -64.53 51.12 -38.10
N PRO A 618 -64.49 51.27 -39.46
CA PRO A 618 -63.75 50.39 -40.42
C PRO A 618 -62.48 50.96 -41.16
N PRO A 619 -61.60 50.13 -41.81
CA PRO A 619 -60.25 50.50 -42.32
C PRO A 619 -60.06 50.85 -43.83
N PRO A 620 -58.91 51.48 -44.21
CA PRO A 620 -58.49 51.75 -45.61
C PRO A 620 -58.20 50.51 -46.48
N TYR A 621 -58.04 50.67 -47.81
CA TYR A 621 -57.81 49.58 -48.77
C TYR A 621 -56.91 49.93 -49.97
N GLY A 622 -56.34 48.90 -50.63
CA GLY A 622 -55.78 48.97 -51.99
C GLY A 622 -54.40 49.64 -52.15
N ALA A 623 -53.38 49.24 -51.39
CA ALA A 623 -52.04 49.84 -51.46
C ALA A 623 -51.15 49.29 -52.61
N SER A 624 -50.22 50.11 -53.10
CA SER A 624 -49.21 49.75 -54.13
C SER A 624 -47.88 50.52 -53.95
N CYS A 625 -46.76 49.95 -54.43
CA CYS A 625 -45.39 50.47 -54.25
C CYS A 625 -44.56 50.33 -55.55
N ALA A 626 -43.70 51.29 -55.89
CA ALA A 626 -42.85 51.27 -57.10
C ALA A 626 -41.51 52.04 -56.92
N GLU A 627 -40.43 51.62 -57.61
CA GLU A 627 -39.14 52.35 -57.63
C GLU A 627 -39.17 53.59 -58.54
N THR A 628 -38.40 54.63 -58.22
CA THR A 628 -38.30 55.90 -58.97
C THR A 628 -36.85 56.41 -59.06
N GLU A 629 -36.51 57.15 -60.12
CA GLU A 629 -35.18 57.77 -60.29
C GLU A 629 -35.03 59.09 -59.49
N PRO A 630 -33.81 59.47 -59.03
CA PRO A 630 -32.57 58.69 -59.09
C PRO A 630 -32.64 57.43 -58.21
N PHE A 631 -31.91 56.39 -58.61
CA PHE A 631 -31.85 55.07 -57.96
C PHE A 631 -31.97 55.06 -56.42
N TRP A 632 -32.62 54.02 -55.89
CA TRP A 632 -32.90 53.81 -54.46
C TRP A 632 -33.98 54.77 -53.88
N ARG A 633 -35.14 54.87 -54.54
CA ARG A 633 -36.34 55.60 -54.05
C ARG A 633 -37.64 54.86 -54.33
N VAL A 634 -38.63 54.98 -53.44
CA VAL A 634 -39.91 54.24 -53.50
C VAL A 634 -41.11 55.18 -53.39
N GLN A 635 -42.11 55.05 -54.28
CA GLN A 635 -43.41 55.71 -54.18
C GLN A 635 -44.49 54.71 -53.72
N ILE A 636 -45.38 55.12 -52.80
CA ILE A 636 -46.49 54.33 -52.23
C ILE A 636 -47.84 55.05 -52.47
N SER A 637 -48.93 54.32 -52.75
CA SER A 637 -50.30 54.88 -52.88
C SER A 637 -51.41 53.91 -52.48
N TRP A 638 -52.59 54.40 -52.05
CA TRP A 638 -53.72 53.62 -51.49
C TRP A 638 -55.11 54.31 -51.66
N SER A 639 -56.16 53.85 -50.97
CA SER A 639 -57.52 54.44 -50.94
C SER A 639 -58.25 54.25 -49.59
N ASN A 640 -59.26 55.07 -49.30
CA ASN A 640 -59.93 55.15 -47.99
C ASN A 640 -61.40 54.67 -48.06
N ALA A 641 -61.84 53.83 -47.10
CA ALA A 641 -63.20 53.24 -47.10
C ALA A 641 -64.25 54.05 -46.32
N PHE A 642 -63.82 54.98 -45.47
CA PHE A 642 -64.66 55.85 -44.67
C PHE A 642 -64.05 57.27 -44.62
N ALA A 643 -64.80 58.25 -44.14
CA ALA A 643 -64.27 59.59 -43.89
C ALA A 643 -63.47 59.58 -42.59
N TYR A 644 -62.13 59.58 -42.71
CA TYR A 644 -61.20 59.60 -41.59
C TYR A 644 -60.79 61.02 -41.20
N ASP A 645 -60.36 61.21 -39.95
CA ASP A 645 -59.74 62.45 -39.49
C ASP A 645 -58.25 62.52 -39.89
N ALA A 646 -57.53 61.40 -39.84
CA ALA A 646 -56.13 61.28 -40.23
C ALA A 646 -55.78 59.90 -40.85
N VAL A 647 -54.68 59.85 -41.61
CA VAL A 647 -54.08 58.63 -42.16
C VAL A 647 -52.62 58.52 -41.69
N LYS A 648 -52.20 57.36 -41.15
CA LYS A 648 -50.84 57.16 -40.58
C LYS A 648 -50.04 56.09 -41.34
N ILE A 649 -48.75 56.35 -41.57
CA ILE A 649 -47.81 55.56 -42.40
C ILE A 649 -46.60 55.08 -41.58
N VAL A 650 -46.33 53.78 -41.65
CA VAL A 650 -45.27 53.07 -40.91
C VAL A 650 -44.41 52.26 -41.89
N ARG A 651 -43.08 52.36 -41.84
CA ARG A 651 -42.14 51.54 -42.63
C ARG A 651 -41.34 50.60 -41.72
N ASN A 652 -41.30 49.31 -42.04
CA ASN A 652 -40.57 48.28 -41.29
C ASN A 652 -40.79 48.37 -39.75
N GLY A 653 -42.02 48.71 -39.32
CA GLY A 653 -42.40 48.86 -37.91
C GLY A 653 -42.23 50.26 -37.29
N ALA A 654 -41.52 51.19 -37.92
CA ALA A 654 -41.35 52.56 -37.45
C ALA A 654 -42.30 53.54 -38.15
N GLU A 655 -42.98 54.43 -37.41
CA GLU A 655 -43.76 55.52 -38.03
C GLU A 655 -42.82 56.49 -38.78
N ILE A 656 -43.13 56.75 -40.06
CA ILE A 656 -42.35 57.68 -40.89
C ILE A 656 -43.16 58.90 -41.34
N ALA A 657 -44.50 58.82 -41.33
CA ALA A 657 -45.37 59.97 -41.56
C ALA A 657 -46.77 59.78 -40.95
N THR A 658 -47.39 60.87 -40.51
CA THR A 658 -48.85 60.97 -40.33
C THR A 658 -49.36 62.10 -41.22
N LEU A 659 -50.49 61.86 -41.88
CA LEU A 659 -51.04 62.60 -43.01
C LEU A 659 -52.53 62.94 -42.75
N PRO A 660 -53.11 63.92 -43.49
CA PRO A 660 -54.55 64.20 -43.45
C PRO A 660 -55.44 62.98 -43.78
N GLY A 661 -56.68 62.99 -43.30
CA GLY A 661 -57.66 61.89 -43.44
C GLY A 661 -58.08 61.54 -44.89
N ASP A 662 -57.76 62.40 -45.85
CA ASP A 662 -58.00 62.23 -47.29
C ASP A 662 -56.72 61.90 -48.09
N ALA A 663 -55.57 61.73 -47.43
CA ALA A 663 -54.31 61.40 -48.10
C ALA A 663 -54.32 59.97 -48.68
N ILE A 664 -53.72 59.84 -49.88
CA ILE A 664 -53.71 58.60 -50.68
C ILE A 664 -52.35 58.22 -51.31
N GLN A 665 -51.27 58.99 -51.07
CA GLN A 665 -49.93 58.66 -51.58
C GLN A 665 -48.78 59.30 -50.77
N PHE A 666 -47.59 58.70 -50.86
CA PHE A 666 -46.35 59.12 -50.19
C PHE A 666 -45.12 58.70 -51.02
N VAL A 667 -43.97 59.38 -50.86
CA VAL A 667 -42.69 59.02 -51.52
C VAL A 667 -41.58 58.99 -50.48
N ASP A 668 -40.76 57.95 -50.54
CA ASP A 668 -39.69 57.63 -49.61
C ASP A 668 -38.34 57.47 -50.34
N ALA A 669 -37.24 57.76 -49.64
CA ALA A 669 -35.88 57.56 -50.12
C ALA A 669 -35.19 56.51 -49.25
N VAL A 670 -34.60 55.50 -49.90
CA VAL A 670 -34.07 54.31 -49.22
C VAL A 670 -32.55 54.24 -49.35
N PRO A 671 -31.82 53.67 -48.36
CA PRO A 671 -30.36 53.83 -48.27
C PRO A 671 -29.53 52.94 -49.21
N GLY A 672 -30.15 51.95 -49.88
CA GLY A 672 -29.45 50.95 -50.69
C GLY A 672 -30.40 49.91 -51.31
N PRO A 673 -29.87 48.97 -52.11
CA PRO A 673 -30.62 47.80 -52.56
C PRO A 673 -31.09 46.96 -51.36
N GLY A 674 -32.23 46.27 -51.51
CA GLY A 674 -32.90 45.54 -50.44
C GLY A 674 -34.42 45.74 -50.43
N THR A 675 -35.08 45.17 -49.42
CA THR A 675 -36.55 45.03 -49.36
C THR A 675 -37.19 45.88 -48.26
N TYR A 676 -38.28 46.59 -48.60
CA TYR A 676 -38.93 47.58 -47.73
C TYR A 676 -40.44 47.40 -47.69
N ALA A 677 -41.04 47.36 -46.49
CA ALA A 677 -42.46 47.12 -46.26
C ALA A 677 -43.12 48.28 -45.47
N TYR A 678 -44.40 48.55 -45.77
CA TYR A 678 -45.17 49.71 -45.32
C TYR A 678 -46.55 49.31 -44.80
N LEU A 679 -47.07 50.03 -43.79
CA LEU A 679 -48.41 49.90 -43.22
C LEU A 679 -49.13 51.27 -43.17
N ILE A 680 -50.45 51.27 -43.40
CA ILE A 680 -51.33 52.45 -43.50
C ILE A 680 -52.58 52.26 -42.60
N TYR A 681 -52.96 53.27 -41.80
CA TYR A 681 -54.12 53.25 -40.88
C TYR A 681 -55.05 54.44 -41.10
N GLY A 682 -56.35 54.31 -40.79
CA GLY A 682 -57.32 55.42 -40.70
C GLY A 682 -57.86 55.62 -39.28
N THR A 683 -58.36 56.82 -38.96
CA THR A 683 -58.86 57.17 -37.61
C THR A 683 -60.17 57.98 -37.62
N LEU A 684 -60.94 57.89 -36.53
CA LEU A 684 -62.15 58.69 -36.27
C LEU A 684 -62.21 59.04 -34.77
N GLY A 685 -61.92 60.29 -34.42
CA GLY A 685 -61.68 60.72 -33.05
C GLY A 685 -60.58 59.87 -32.37
N PRO A 686 -60.79 59.37 -31.15
CA PRO A 686 -59.82 58.48 -30.49
C PRO A 686 -59.90 57.02 -30.99
N ARG A 687 -60.77 56.70 -31.97
CA ARG A 687 -61.01 55.33 -32.45
C ARG A 687 -60.19 55.09 -33.73
N GLY A 688 -59.22 54.17 -33.70
CA GLY A 688 -58.44 53.75 -34.87
C GLY A 688 -59.09 52.59 -35.63
N SER A 689 -58.75 52.45 -36.91
CA SER A 689 -59.04 51.27 -37.72
C SER A 689 -57.91 50.23 -37.67
N GLU A 690 -58.14 49.07 -38.27
CA GLU A 690 -57.07 48.15 -38.67
C GLU A 690 -56.21 48.72 -39.83
N ALA A 691 -55.16 47.99 -40.22
CA ALA A 691 -54.09 48.44 -41.11
C ALA A 691 -54.12 47.79 -42.51
N LEU A 692 -53.52 48.49 -43.48
CA LEU A 692 -53.31 48.08 -44.88
C LEU A 692 -51.81 48.04 -45.21
N ALA A 693 -51.33 47.07 -46.00
CA ALA A 693 -49.89 46.81 -46.20
C ALA A 693 -49.39 46.87 -47.66
N CYS A 694 -48.09 47.13 -47.88
CA CYS A 694 -47.40 47.08 -49.20
C CYS A 694 -45.87 46.88 -49.07
N THR A 695 -45.20 46.24 -50.06
CA THR A 695 -43.76 45.89 -50.02
C THR A 695 -43.08 45.98 -51.40
N ILE A 696 -41.76 46.26 -51.47
CA ILE A 696 -40.93 46.28 -52.70
C ILE A 696 -39.47 45.89 -52.42
N GLU A 697 -38.72 45.44 -53.45
CA GLU A 697 -37.27 45.14 -53.45
C GLU A 697 -36.53 45.90 -54.56
N ILE A 698 -35.28 46.29 -54.32
CA ILE A 698 -34.39 47.04 -55.24
C ILE A 698 -33.01 46.34 -55.31
N ALA A 699 -32.37 46.27 -56.49
CA ALA A 699 -31.23 45.34 -56.73
C ALA A 699 -30.00 45.90 -57.50
N PHE A 700 -29.97 47.18 -57.90
CA PHE A 700 -28.91 47.72 -58.78
C PHE A 700 -27.66 48.24 -58.02
N VAL A 701 -26.46 47.94 -58.55
CA VAL A 701 -25.14 48.35 -58.03
C VAL A 701 -24.21 48.82 -59.18
N PRO A 702 -23.64 50.04 -59.15
CA PRO A 702 -22.70 50.52 -60.18
C PRO A 702 -21.30 49.87 -60.16
N PRO A 703 -20.54 49.85 -61.28
CA PRO A 703 -19.17 49.30 -61.36
C PRO A 703 -18.03 50.29 -61.00
N VAL A 704 -16.78 49.82 -61.02
CA VAL A 704 -15.54 50.63 -60.85
C VAL A 704 -14.87 50.96 -62.20
N ALA A 705 -13.95 51.94 -62.22
CA ALA A 705 -13.19 52.34 -63.41
C ALA A 705 -11.67 52.38 -63.16
N LEU A 706 -10.90 51.49 -63.80
CA LEU A 706 -9.44 51.42 -63.72
C LEU A 706 -8.74 52.68 -64.30
N SER A 707 -7.68 53.13 -63.62
CA SER A 707 -6.89 54.31 -63.99
C SER A 707 -5.39 54.04 -64.19
N SER A 708 -4.81 52.99 -63.57
CA SER A 708 -3.45 52.52 -63.87
C SER A 708 -3.23 51.05 -63.48
N CYS A 709 -2.26 50.39 -64.11
CA CYS A 709 -1.80 49.04 -63.83
C CYS A 709 -0.34 48.89 -64.32
N ALA A 710 0.58 48.35 -63.50
CA ALA A 710 2.00 48.15 -63.85
C ALA A 710 2.71 47.18 -62.86
N ALA A 711 3.78 46.49 -63.29
CA ALA A 711 4.62 45.63 -62.43
C ALA A 711 6.06 46.17 -62.26
N GLY A 712 6.72 45.82 -61.15
CA GLY A 712 8.09 46.25 -60.82
C GLY A 712 9.04 45.11 -60.40
N ASP A 713 10.31 45.44 -60.15
CA ASP A 713 11.40 44.46 -59.91
C ASP A 713 11.13 43.47 -58.77
N ALA A 714 10.34 43.87 -57.76
CA ALA A 714 9.88 43.00 -56.67
C ALA A 714 8.81 41.97 -57.09
N ARG A 715 8.51 41.86 -58.39
CA ARG A 715 7.47 41.01 -59.02
C ARG A 715 6.04 41.33 -58.61
N ILE A 716 5.82 42.48 -57.96
CA ILE A 716 4.50 42.96 -57.53
C ILE A 716 3.88 43.82 -58.64
N LEU A 717 2.61 43.54 -58.94
CA LEU A 717 1.76 44.30 -59.85
C LEU A 717 0.85 45.24 -59.05
N HIS A 718 0.90 46.53 -59.35
CA HIS A 718 0.11 47.59 -58.71
C HIS A 718 -1.00 48.09 -59.65
N ALA A 719 -2.23 48.19 -59.15
CA ALA A 719 -3.39 48.70 -59.90
C ALA A 719 -4.18 49.77 -59.10
N VAL A 720 -4.82 50.71 -59.79
CA VAL A 720 -5.56 51.86 -59.20
C VAL A 720 -6.84 52.11 -59.99
N TRP A 721 -7.93 52.53 -59.33
CA TRP A 721 -9.26 52.77 -59.91
C TRP A 721 -10.11 53.80 -59.13
N GLU A 722 -11.23 54.22 -59.71
CA GLU A 722 -12.28 55.04 -59.06
C GLU A 722 -13.59 54.24 -58.89
N ASN A 723 -14.37 54.56 -57.84
CA ASN A 723 -15.59 53.84 -57.46
C ASN A 723 -16.86 54.56 -57.92
N GLY A 724 -17.79 53.85 -58.58
CA GLY A 724 -19.01 54.42 -59.18
C GLY A 724 -20.13 54.77 -58.19
N ALA A 725 -20.05 54.31 -56.93
CA ALA A 725 -20.97 54.69 -55.86
C ALA A 725 -20.26 54.74 -54.50
N ALA A 726 -20.80 55.53 -53.57
CA ALA A 726 -20.43 55.45 -52.16
C ALA A 726 -21.28 54.36 -51.48
N GLY A 727 -20.65 53.42 -50.79
CA GLY A 727 -21.34 52.38 -50.01
C GLY A 727 -21.30 50.97 -50.62
N TYR A 728 -20.34 50.63 -51.48
CA TYR A 728 -19.98 49.23 -51.70
C TYR A 728 -19.59 48.56 -50.37
N GLU A 729 -19.90 47.28 -50.23
CA GLU A 729 -19.42 46.48 -49.09
C GLU A 729 -18.03 45.88 -49.39
N GLY A 730 -17.82 45.41 -50.62
CA GLY A 730 -16.54 44.88 -51.07
C GLY A 730 -16.27 45.01 -52.56
N ILE A 731 -15.01 44.74 -52.95
CA ILE A 731 -14.53 44.67 -54.33
C ILE A 731 -13.71 43.39 -54.49
N GLU A 732 -14.22 42.43 -55.25
CA GLU A 732 -13.46 41.22 -55.61
C GLU A 732 -12.35 41.56 -56.59
N VAL A 733 -11.17 41.00 -56.33
CA VAL A 733 -9.97 41.05 -57.17
C VAL A 733 -9.65 39.63 -57.63
N LEU A 734 -9.29 39.48 -58.91
CA LEU A 734 -8.86 38.23 -59.52
C LEU A 734 -7.49 38.44 -60.18
N ILE A 735 -6.57 37.50 -60.02
CA ILE A 735 -5.27 37.42 -60.72
C ILE A 735 -5.30 36.15 -61.57
N ASP A 736 -5.02 36.24 -62.87
CA ASP A 736 -5.11 35.12 -63.83
C ASP A 736 -6.43 34.34 -63.79
N GLY A 737 -7.51 35.05 -63.48
CA GLY A 737 -8.87 34.53 -63.35
C GLY A 737 -9.20 33.85 -62.01
N ALA A 738 -8.23 33.72 -61.09
CA ALA A 738 -8.43 33.18 -59.74
C ALA A 738 -8.50 34.32 -58.69
N PRO A 739 -9.29 34.20 -57.61
CA PRO A 739 -9.35 35.25 -56.57
C PRO A 739 -7.99 35.54 -55.94
N ALA A 740 -7.65 36.83 -55.80
CA ALA A 740 -6.49 37.26 -55.05
C ALA A 740 -6.69 36.95 -53.54
N PRO A 741 -5.62 36.75 -52.73
CA PRO A 741 -5.76 36.36 -51.33
C PRO A 741 -6.58 37.33 -50.47
N ASP A 742 -6.48 38.63 -50.75
CA ASP A 742 -7.19 39.71 -50.05
C ASP A 742 -8.57 40.02 -50.68
N SER A 743 -9.05 39.17 -51.58
CA SER A 743 -10.32 39.33 -52.28
C SER A 743 -11.48 38.76 -51.44
N PRO A 744 -12.56 39.52 -51.17
CA PRO A 744 -12.79 40.90 -51.60
C PRO A 744 -12.15 41.95 -50.69
N LEU A 745 -11.60 42.99 -51.32
CA LEU A 745 -11.15 44.21 -50.63
C LEU A 745 -12.36 44.97 -50.06
N PRO A 746 -12.17 45.82 -49.02
CA PRO A 746 -13.23 46.69 -48.52
C PRO A 746 -13.80 47.61 -49.61
N GLY A 747 -15.11 47.83 -49.65
CA GLY A 747 -15.80 48.57 -50.71
C GLY A 747 -15.36 50.03 -50.94
N GLY A 748 -14.62 50.62 -50.00
CA GLY A 748 -13.98 51.93 -50.16
C GLY A 748 -12.62 51.90 -50.88
N ALA A 749 -12.09 50.72 -51.24
CA ALA A 749 -10.79 50.59 -51.88
C ALA A 749 -10.75 51.18 -53.29
N THR A 750 -9.62 51.77 -53.64
CA THR A 750 -9.32 52.43 -54.94
C THR A 750 -7.96 52.02 -55.52
N ALA A 751 -7.26 51.08 -54.87
CA ALA A 751 -5.99 50.54 -55.32
C ALA A 751 -5.74 49.13 -54.76
N TYR A 752 -4.90 48.36 -55.46
CA TYR A 752 -4.40 47.05 -55.02
C TYR A 752 -2.93 46.87 -55.40
N ALA A 753 -2.24 46.00 -54.68
CA ALA A 753 -0.91 45.51 -55.00
C ALA A 753 -0.91 44.00 -54.79
N THR A 754 -0.46 43.22 -55.78
CA THR A 754 -0.40 41.76 -55.66
C THR A 754 0.68 41.34 -54.64
N ALA A 755 0.66 40.06 -54.24
CA ALA A 755 1.88 39.41 -53.80
C ALA A 755 2.90 39.34 -54.96
N PRO A 756 4.20 39.11 -54.70
CA PRO A 756 5.18 38.83 -55.75
C PRO A 756 4.73 37.66 -56.64
N LEU A 757 4.61 37.92 -57.94
CA LEU A 757 4.16 36.95 -58.94
C LEU A 757 5.33 36.12 -59.47
N ASP A 758 5.01 35.02 -60.16
CA ASP A 758 6.02 34.14 -60.77
C ASP A 758 6.82 34.87 -61.88
N PRO A 759 8.02 34.38 -62.26
CA PRO A 759 8.81 34.91 -63.37
C PRO A 759 8.14 34.65 -64.74
N GLY A 760 7.08 35.40 -65.05
CA GLY A 760 6.22 35.22 -66.21
C GLY A 760 5.33 36.43 -66.46
N ALA A 761 4.29 36.25 -67.29
CA ALA A 761 3.29 37.26 -67.64
C ALA A 761 1.92 36.94 -67.01
N HIS A 762 1.22 37.97 -66.53
CA HIS A 762 0.09 37.84 -65.60
C HIS A 762 -0.99 38.91 -65.82
N THR A 763 -2.24 38.58 -65.51
CA THR A 763 -3.44 39.41 -65.68
C THR A 763 -4.17 39.70 -64.36
N LEU A 764 -4.91 40.81 -64.27
CA LEU A 764 -5.69 41.21 -63.09
C LEU A 764 -7.09 41.72 -63.46
N THR A 765 -8.13 41.46 -62.64
CA THR A 765 -9.54 41.88 -62.83
C THR A 765 -10.22 42.33 -61.51
N LEU A 766 -11.20 43.24 -61.57
CA LEU A 766 -11.92 43.85 -60.43
C LEU A 766 -13.45 43.81 -60.55
N ILE A 767 -14.20 43.58 -59.47
CA ILE A 767 -15.70 43.53 -59.44
C ILE A 767 -16.29 44.02 -58.07
N PRO A 768 -17.01 45.16 -57.98
CA PRO A 768 -17.62 45.64 -56.73
C PRO A 768 -19.00 45.02 -56.42
N PHE A 769 -19.42 45.04 -55.16
CA PHE A 769 -20.74 44.55 -54.71
C PHE A 769 -21.31 45.23 -53.46
N ILE A 770 -22.63 45.06 -53.25
CA ILE A 770 -23.39 45.38 -52.04
C ILE A 770 -24.26 44.17 -51.70
N GLY A 771 -24.07 43.56 -50.53
CA GLY A 771 -24.73 42.31 -50.15
C GLY A 771 -24.47 41.21 -51.17
N THR A 772 -25.53 40.63 -51.72
CA THR A 772 -25.46 39.61 -52.79
C THR A 772 -25.44 40.21 -54.21
N PHE A 773 -25.53 41.53 -54.37
CA PHE A 773 -25.66 42.20 -55.67
C PHE A 773 -24.31 42.72 -56.16
N ARG A 774 -23.87 42.27 -57.35
CA ARG A 774 -22.55 42.55 -57.94
C ARG A 774 -22.68 43.40 -59.21
N ALA A 775 -21.66 44.19 -59.52
CA ALA A 775 -21.58 44.96 -60.77
C ALA A 775 -20.75 44.26 -61.88
N GLU A 776 -20.48 44.97 -62.96
CA GLU A 776 -19.65 44.55 -64.10
C GLU A 776 -18.14 44.73 -63.83
N ALA A 777 -17.27 44.04 -64.60
CA ALA A 777 -15.86 43.82 -64.30
C ALA A 777 -14.86 44.64 -65.18
N ALA A 778 -13.64 44.89 -64.68
CA ALA A 778 -12.57 45.61 -65.40
C ALA A 778 -11.16 45.02 -65.16
N SER A 779 -10.22 45.05 -66.14
CA SER A 779 -8.95 44.25 -66.11
C SER A 779 -7.69 44.83 -66.84
N CYS A 780 -6.50 44.22 -66.61
CA CYS A 780 -5.17 44.56 -67.20
C CYS A 780 -4.14 43.37 -67.21
N GLU A 781 -2.91 43.55 -67.76
CA GLU A 781 -1.85 42.51 -67.96
C GLU A 781 -0.39 43.07 -67.89
N GLU A 782 0.60 42.33 -67.31
CA GLU A 782 2.02 42.72 -67.09
C GLU A 782 3.04 41.53 -66.98
N THR A 783 4.36 41.74 -66.75
CA THR A 783 5.43 40.68 -66.71
C THR A 783 6.55 40.86 -65.65
N THR A 784 7.19 39.78 -65.14
CA THR A 784 8.22 39.80 -64.04
C THR A 784 9.54 38.98 -64.26
N ILE A 785 10.50 39.00 -63.31
CA ILE A 785 11.92 38.54 -63.44
C ILE A 785 12.33 37.33 -62.56
N LEU A 786 13.49 36.70 -62.81
CA LEU A 786 13.98 35.50 -62.08
C LEU A 786 14.92 35.82 -60.88
N PRO A 787 14.65 35.32 -59.65
CA PRO A 787 15.52 35.50 -58.46
C PRO A 787 16.88 34.78 -58.48
N ALA A 788 17.81 35.22 -57.63
CA ALA A 788 19.12 34.62 -57.37
C ALA A 788 19.14 33.72 -56.12
N PRO A 789 20.08 32.75 -56.00
CA PRO A 789 20.21 31.91 -54.81
C PRO A 789 20.37 32.76 -53.54
N GLU A 790 19.46 32.56 -52.59
CA GLU A 790 19.41 33.35 -51.36
C GLU A 790 20.23 32.68 -50.24
N SER A 791 20.46 33.42 -49.16
CA SER A 791 21.12 32.92 -47.94
C SER A 791 22.49 32.27 -48.15
N PHE A 792 23.20 32.58 -49.25
CA PHE A 792 24.44 31.88 -49.59
C PHE A 792 25.53 32.07 -48.52
N ALA A 793 25.86 30.97 -47.85
CA ALA A 793 26.80 30.89 -46.76
C ALA A 793 27.85 29.82 -47.01
N CYS A 794 28.99 29.98 -46.34
CA CYS A 794 30.17 29.12 -46.46
C CYS A 794 30.76 28.92 -45.06
N ALA A 795 30.28 27.90 -44.37
CA ALA A 795 30.64 27.60 -42.99
C ALA A 795 31.89 26.70 -42.95
N PRO A 796 33.05 27.18 -42.48
CA PRO A 796 34.17 26.30 -42.16
C PRO A 796 33.81 25.41 -40.97
N SER A 797 34.17 24.13 -41.05
CA SER A 797 33.97 23.13 -40.00
C SER A 797 34.84 23.44 -38.77
N ASP A 798 34.29 23.18 -37.57
CA ASP A 798 34.99 23.35 -36.30
C ASP A 798 35.74 22.09 -35.84
N VAL A 799 35.58 20.98 -36.57
CA VAL A 799 36.19 19.66 -36.29
C VAL A 799 37.11 19.13 -37.39
N SER A 800 36.99 19.67 -38.60
CA SER A 800 37.68 19.19 -39.80
C SER A 800 38.03 20.36 -40.72
N TRP A 801 38.88 20.14 -41.72
CA TRP A 801 39.19 21.15 -42.72
C TRP A 801 38.23 21.08 -43.91
N ASP A 802 36.92 21.09 -43.62
CA ASP A 802 35.86 21.13 -44.63
C ASP A 802 35.13 22.48 -44.59
N VAL A 803 34.69 22.98 -45.74
CA VAL A 803 33.81 24.15 -45.85
C VAL A 803 32.47 23.69 -46.41
N ALA A 804 31.42 23.82 -45.61
CA ALA A 804 30.05 23.57 -46.03
C ALA A 804 29.48 24.83 -46.69
N LEU A 805 29.24 24.75 -47.99
CA LEU A 805 28.53 25.75 -48.78
C LEU A 805 27.03 25.44 -48.73
N THR A 806 26.20 26.43 -48.45
CA THR A 806 24.73 26.30 -48.44
C THR A 806 24.08 27.54 -49.05
N TRP A 807 22.98 27.35 -49.78
CA TRP A 807 22.14 28.43 -50.33
C TRP A 807 20.69 27.93 -50.36
N THR A 808 19.73 28.82 -50.16
CA THR A 808 18.31 28.50 -50.36
C THR A 808 17.92 28.79 -51.81
N ALA A 809 17.19 27.87 -52.44
CA ALA A 809 16.64 28.06 -53.77
C ALA A 809 15.48 29.07 -53.72
N ALA A 810 15.78 30.34 -54.00
CA ALA A 810 14.76 31.41 -54.06
C ALA A 810 13.81 31.28 -55.26
N TRP A 811 14.12 30.36 -56.18
CA TRP A 811 13.21 29.88 -57.23
C TRP A 811 13.60 28.46 -57.66
N GLU A 812 12.70 27.74 -58.35
CA GLU A 812 13.09 26.48 -59.01
C GLU A 812 14.08 26.76 -60.15
N TYR A 813 15.29 26.20 -60.06
CA TYR A 813 16.35 26.38 -61.05
C TYR A 813 16.50 25.16 -61.96
N GLY A 814 17.09 25.36 -63.14
CA GLY A 814 17.59 24.27 -63.99
C GLY A 814 18.99 23.78 -63.57
N SER A 815 19.86 24.71 -63.17
CA SER A 815 21.22 24.43 -62.68
C SER A 815 21.75 25.56 -61.79
N VAL A 816 22.66 25.19 -60.87
CA VAL A 816 23.43 26.12 -60.01
C VAL A 816 24.92 25.89 -60.24
N THR A 817 25.70 26.95 -60.41
CA THR A 817 27.17 26.88 -60.61
C THR A 817 27.91 27.48 -59.43
N ILE A 818 28.97 26.81 -58.98
CA ILE A 818 29.82 27.14 -57.84
C ILE A 818 31.26 27.37 -58.33
N ALA A 819 31.90 28.44 -57.87
CA ALA A 819 33.32 28.69 -58.06
C ALA A 819 34.04 28.92 -56.72
N ARG A 820 35.32 28.55 -56.62
CA ARG A 820 36.23 28.88 -55.52
C ARG A 820 37.39 29.72 -56.04
N ASP A 821 37.68 30.82 -55.36
CA ASP A 821 38.74 31.79 -55.66
C ASP A 821 38.76 32.23 -57.14
N GLY A 822 37.57 32.34 -57.74
CA GLY A 822 37.35 32.74 -59.14
C GLY A 822 37.45 31.62 -60.19
N LEU A 823 37.64 30.37 -59.79
CA LEU A 823 37.67 29.20 -60.69
C LEU A 823 36.44 28.29 -60.46
N PRO A 824 35.74 27.84 -61.52
CA PRO A 824 34.62 26.91 -61.38
C PRO A 824 35.02 25.63 -60.64
N LEU A 825 34.30 25.32 -59.56
CA LEU A 825 34.50 24.16 -58.70
C LEU A 825 33.51 23.05 -59.03
N ALA A 826 32.24 23.41 -59.25
CA ALA A 826 31.17 22.49 -59.64
C ALA A 826 30.05 23.21 -60.41
N THR A 827 29.31 22.47 -61.22
CA THR A 827 27.96 22.85 -61.67
C THR A 827 27.02 21.71 -61.33
N LEU A 828 25.94 22.02 -60.63
CA LEU A 828 24.95 21.09 -60.11
C LEU A 828 23.63 21.25 -60.90
N PRO A 829 22.73 20.24 -60.87
CA PRO A 829 21.32 20.45 -61.18
C PRO A 829 20.72 21.57 -60.32
N GLY A 830 19.53 22.06 -60.63
CA GLY A 830 18.94 23.18 -59.88
C GLY A 830 18.38 22.84 -58.48
N ALA A 831 18.39 21.56 -58.08
CA ALA A 831 17.74 21.06 -56.87
C ALA A 831 18.63 20.94 -55.61
N PRO A 832 19.96 20.71 -55.67
CA PRO A 832 20.80 20.74 -54.47
C PRO A 832 20.96 22.16 -53.92
N GLU A 833 20.85 22.27 -52.60
CA GLU A 833 20.98 23.52 -51.81
C GLU A 833 22.30 23.57 -51.02
N SER A 834 23.19 22.60 -51.22
CA SER A 834 24.46 22.51 -50.49
C SER A 834 25.57 21.79 -51.27
N TYR A 835 26.81 22.05 -50.85
CA TYR A 835 28.04 21.42 -51.36
C TYR A 835 29.11 21.45 -50.26
N ILE A 836 29.93 20.40 -50.14
CA ILE A 836 31.03 20.35 -49.15
C ILE A 836 32.37 20.33 -49.90
N ASP A 837 33.29 21.18 -49.48
CA ASP A 837 34.61 21.36 -50.09
C ASP A 837 35.73 21.22 -49.05
N SER A 838 36.54 20.16 -49.16
CA SER A 838 37.66 19.90 -48.25
C SER A 838 38.88 20.75 -48.62
N VAL A 839 39.34 21.59 -47.69
CA VAL A 839 40.43 22.56 -47.87
C VAL A 839 41.76 22.05 -47.25
N PRO A 840 42.93 22.44 -47.81
CA PRO A 840 44.21 21.80 -47.47
C PRO A 840 44.86 22.25 -46.14
N GLY A 841 44.22 23.14 -45.36
CA GLY A 841 44.78 23.66 -44.11
C GLY A 841 44.10 24.96 -43.64
N ASN A 842 44.73 25.63 -42.68
CA ASN A 842 44.27 26.95 -42.23
C ASN A 842 44.52 28.03 -43.31
N GLY A 843 43.59 28.99 -43.41
CA GLY A 843 43.58 29.93 -44.53
C GLY A 843 42.26 30.67 -44.72
N THR A 844 42.10 31.31 -45.88
CA THR A 844 40.88 32.04 -46.27
C THR A 844 40.53 31.72 -47.71
N TYR A 845 39.27 31.37 -47.96
CA TYR A 845 38.77 30.84 -49.23
C TYR A 845 37.51 31.60 -49.65
N THR A 846 37.43 32.05 -50.90
CA THR A 846 36.29 32.81 -51.43
C THR A 846 35.44 31.93 -52.35
N TYR A 847 34.11 32.02 -52.25
CA TYR A 847 33.18 31.24 -53.06
C TYR A 847 32.15 32.13 -53.76
N ASP A 848 31.78 31.77 -54.98
CA ASP A 848 30.75 32.44 -55.82
C ASP A 848 29.70 31.43 -56.29
N VAL A 849 28.42 31.81 -56.29
CA VAL A 849 27.30 30.99 -56.74
C VAL A 849 26.29 31.78 -57.58
N TYR A 850 25.76 31.19 -58.65
CA TYR A 850 24.65 31.73 -59.45
C TYR A 850 23.81 30.62 -60.10
N ALA A 851 22.59 30.94 -60.52
CA ALA A 851 21.61 29.99 -61.04
C ALA A 851 21.06 30.36 -62.44
N SER A 852 20.40 29.39 -63.08
CA SER A 852 19.75 29.56 -64.38
C SER A 852 18.51 28.69 -64.57
N LEU A 853 17.48 29.22 -65.22
CA LEU A 853 16.28 28.50 -65.63
C LEU A 853 16.02 28.72 -67.13
N GLY A 854 16.25 27.68 -67.94
CA GLY A 854 16.13 27.76 -69.40
C GLY A 854 17.17 28.71 -70.01
N THR A 855 16.75 29.91 -70.42
CA THR A 855 17.62 30.99 -70.90
C THR A 855 17.65 32.21 -69.98
N LEU A 856 16.95 32.17 -68.85
CA LEU A 856 17.01 33.19 -67.80
C LEU A 856 18.15 32.82 -66.82
N TYR A 857 18.90 33.83 -66.41
CA TYR A 857 20.02 33.72 -65.46
C TYR A 857 19.77 34.67 -64.29
N SER A 858 20.21 34.27 -63.09
CA SER A 858 20.20 35.13 -61.92
C SER A 858 21.44 36.01 -61.83
N GLU A 859 21.45 36.95 -60.88
CA GLU A 859 22.68 37.56 -60.39
C GLU A 859 23.53 36.54 -59.58
N THR A 860 24.77 36.92 -59.27
CA THR A 860 25.77 36.10 -58.55
C THR A 860 25.90 36.53 -57.09
N VAL A 861 25.91 35.57 -56.17
CA VAL A 861 26.14 35.77 -54.73
C VAL A 861 27.50 35.22 -54.29
N ARG A 862 28.10 35.81 -53.24
CA ARG A 862 29.49 35.54 -52.81
C ARG A 862 29.58 35.36 -51.29
N CYS A 863 30.47 34.45 -50.86
CA CYS A 863 30.82 34.23 -49.45
C CYS A 863 32.36 34.06 -49.28
N VAL A 864 32.88 34.28 -48.07
CA VAL A 864 34.29 34.07 -47.70
C VAL A 864 34.39 33.27 -46.39
N ALA A 865 35.07 32.13 -46.42
CA ALA A 865 35.30 31.26 -45.26
C ALA A 865 36.74 31.42 -44.74
N VAL A 866 36.92 31.41 -43.41
CA VAL A 866 38.23 31.46 -42.75
C VAL A 866 38.41 30.19 -41.91
N MET A 867 39.39 29.36 -42.28
CA MET A 867 39.71 28.12 -41.58
C MET A 867 40.82 28.38 -40.56
N SER A 868 40.51 28.27 -39.26
CA SER A 868 41.43 28.62 -38.16
C SER A 868 41.43 27.62 -36.99
N THR A 869 40.71 26.51 -37.11
CA THR A 869 40.43 25.57 -36.02
C THR A 869 41.49 24.47 -35.88
N VAL A 870 41.84 24.14 -34.64
CA VAL A 870 42.63 22.94 -34.30
C VAL A 870 41.64 21.80 -34.08
N PRO A 871 41.76 20.65 -34.78
CA PRO A 871 40.88 19.51 -34.56
C PRO A 871 40.97 18.98 -33.12
N PRO A 872 39.84 18.59 -32.50
CA PRO A 872 39.85 17.90 -31.21
C PRO A 872 40.32 16.45 -31.36
N VAL A 873 40.63 15.79 -30.24
CA VAL A 873 40.74 14.33 -30.16
C VAL A 873 39.36 13.69 -30.01
N THR A 874 39.25 12.39 -30.26
CA THR A 874 38.02 11.60 -30.07
C THR A 874 38.22 10.65 -28.90
N ILE A 875 37.47 10.79 -27.81
CA ILE A 875 37.54 9.85 -26.68
C ILE A 875 36.89 8.52 -27.08
N ASP A 876 37.66 7.42 -27.01
CA ASP A 876 37.20 6.07 -27.34
C ASP A 876 36.77 5.29 -26.10
N ALA A 877 37.35 5.60 -24.94
CA ALA A 877 37.04 4.97 -23.66
C ALA A 877 37.16 5.98 -22.52
N CYS A 878 36.20 5.94 -21.59
CA CYS A 878 36.18 6.75 -20.39
C CYS A 878 35.40 5.99 -19.30
N SER A 879 36.04 5.68 -18.18
CA SER A 879 35.44 4.90 -17.09
C SER A 879 36.05 5.29 -15.73
N CYS A 880 35.39 4.90 -14.64
CA CYS A 880 35.90 5.05 -13.28
C CYS A 880 35.89 3.69 -12.56
N ASN A 881 36.92 3.40 -11.77
CA ASN A 881 37.05 2.14 -11.02
C ASN A 881 36.54 2.27 -9.58
N ALA A 882 36.58 1.16 -8.81
CA ALA A 882 36.10 1.13 -7.43
C ALA A 882 36.93 2.02 -6.49
N GLU A 883 38.20 2.25 -6.83
CA GLU A 883 39.15 3.13 -6.17
C GLU A 883 38.91 4.62 -6.51
N ARG A 884 37.89 4.92 -7.35
CA ARG A 884 37.51 6.24 -7.87
C ARG A 884 38.54 6.91 -8.78
N ILE A 885 39.46 6.13 -9.35
CA ILE A 885 40.37 6.59 -10.41
C ILE A 885 39.64 6.52 -11.74
N ALA A 886 39.68 7.61 -12.52
CA ALA A 886 39.13 7.67 -13.85
C ALA A 886 40.20 7.36 -14.91
N HIS A 887 39.86 6.45 -15.82
CA HIS A 887 40.68 6.02 -16.95
C HIS A 887 40.09 6.57 -18.24
N VAL A 888 40.83 7.40 -18.98
CA VAL A 888 40.38 8.02 -20.23
C VAL A 888 41.36 7.73 -21.35
N ALA A 889 40.87 7.38 -22.54
CA ALA A 889 41.68 7.12 -23.73
C ALA A 889 41.04 7.70 -25.01
N TRP A 890 41.87 8.13 -25.96
CA TRP A 890 41.43 8.87 -27.14
C TRP A 890 42.28 8.63 -28.41
N THR A 891 41.62 8.67 -29.56
CA THR A 891 42.20 8.68 -30.91
C THR A 891 42.23 10.11 -31.49
N GLY A 892 42.83 10.26 -32.67
CA GLY A 892 42.99 11.58 -33.31
C GLY A 892 44.15 12.42 -32.76
N ALA A 893 44.98 11.88 -31.86
CA ALA A 893 46.23 12.50 -31.43
C ALA A 893 47.23 12.60 -32.59
N LEU A 894 47.40 13.80 -33.15
CA LEU A 894 48.27 14.05 -34.29
C LEU A 894 49.69 14.41 -33.83
N GLN A 895 50.70 13.96 -34.57
CA GLN A 895 52.11 14.35 -34.38
C GLN A 895 52.40 15.86 -34.63
N ILE A 896 51.36 16.66 -34.96
CA ILE A 896 51.44 18.12 -35.14
C ILE A 896 50.86 18.90 -33.95
N TYR A 897 50.31 18.23 -32.93
CA TYR A 897 49.92 18.89 -31.68
C TYR A 897 51.15 19.18 -30.83
N ASP A 898 51.26 20.39 -30.30
CA ASP A 898 52.35 20.79 -29.39
C ASP A 898 52.15 20.20 -27.97
N GLY A 899 50.91 19.91 -27.59
CA GLY A 899 50.55 19.30 -26.32
C GLY A 899 49.05 18.99 -26.20
N ILE A 900 48.66 18.36 -25.10
CA ILE A 900 47.27 18.09 -24.71
C ILE A 900 47.07 18.53 -23.25
N GLU A 901 46.16 19.47 -23.01
CA GLU A 901 45.74 19.86 -21.67
C GLU A 901 44.60 18.96 -21.19
N ILE A 902 44.66 18.48 -19.95
CA ILE A 902 43.58 17.75 -19.27
C ILE A 902 42.99 18.66 -18.19
N ALA A 903 41.67 18.73 -18.11
CA ALA A 903 40.97 19.37 -16.99
C ALA A 903 39.93 18.43 -16.37
N ILE A 904 39.75 18.54 -15.06
CA ILE A 904 38.70 17.85 -14.31
C ILE A 904 37.81 18.95 -13.70
N ASP A 905 36.51 18.91 -13.99
CA ASP A 905 35.52 19.93 -13.60
C ASP A 905 35.93 21.37 -13.97
N GLY A 906 36.58 21.52 -15.13
CA GLY A 906 37.11 22.78 -15.64
C GLY A 906 38.43 23.25 -15.01
N ALA A 907 38.97 22.53 -14.01
CA ALA A 907 40.28 22.80 -13.43
C ALA A 907 41.37 21.97 -14.14
N VAL A 908 42.33 22.64 -14.79
CA VAL A 908 43.47 21.99 -15.46
C VAL A 908 44.31 21.21 -14.44
N THR A 909 44.62 19.94 -14.75
CA THR A 909 45.33 19.05 -13.83
C THR A 909 46.81 19.42 -13.69
N ALA A 910 47.42 19.09 -12.55
CA ALA A 910 48.82 19.42 -12.27
C ALA A 910 49.82 18.72 -13.21
N ASP A 911 49.40 17.62 -13.85
CA ASP A 911 50.21 16.82 -14.79
C ASP A 911 50.10 17.33 -16.24
N SER A 912 49.33 18.39 -16.48
CA SER A 912 49.12 18.98 -17.81
C SER A 912 50.14 20.09 -18.13
N PRO A 913 50.50 20.30 -19.42
CA PRO A 913 50.06 19.53 -20.58
C PRO A 913 50.85 18.23 -20.80
N LEU A 914 50.13 17.19 -21.21
CA LEU A 914 50.68 15.96 -21.74
C LEU A 914 51.32 16.20 -23.14
N PRO A 915 52.23 15.33 -23.61
CA PRO A 915 52.76 15.40 -24.97
C PRO A 915 51.64 15.32 -26.03
N GLY A 916 51.78 16.02 -27.16
CA GLY A 916 50.78 16.06 -28.24
C GLY A 916 50.41 14.70 -28.87
N ALA A 917 51.24 13.67 -28.64
CA ALA A 917 51.04 12.29 -29.06
C ALA A 917 50.51 11.36 -27.94
N ALA A 918 50.13 11.90 -26.78
CA ALA A 918 49.47 11.12 -25.74
C ALA A 918 48.07 10.66 -26.21
N ALA A 919 47.65 9.48 -25.75
CA ALA A 919 46.39 8.83 -26.14
C ALA A 919 45.58 8.32 -24.93
N SER A 920 46.04 8.59 -23.70
CA SER A 920 45.33 8.21 -22.47
C SER A 920 45.80 9.01 -21.25
N TYR A 921 44.97 9.06 -20.21
CA TYR A 921 45.22 9.66 -18.91
C TYR A 921 44.50 8.87 -17.80
N ASP A 922 45.17 8.71 -16.65
CA ASP A 922 44.60 8.17 -15.41
C ASP A 922 44.54 9.29 -14.37
N SER A 923 43.39 9.51 -13.73
CA SER A 923 43.23 10.57 -12.72
C SER A 923 43.72 10.16 -11.33
N PRO A 924 43.97 11.12 -10.42
CA PRO A 924 43.87 10.88 -8.98
C PRO A 924 42.49 10.34 -8.61
N ALA A 925 42.36 9.71 -7.43
CA ALA A 925 41.06 9.26 -6.93
C ALA A 925 40.12 10.46 -6.72
N LEU A 926 38.98 10.43 -7.41
CA LEU A 926 37.95 11.47 -7.40
C LEU A 926 37.09 11.41 -6.14
N ASP A 927 36.39 12.51 -5.84
CA ASP A 927 35.33 12.52 -4.84
C ASP A 927 34.07 11.79 -5.37
N PRO A 928 33.11 11.39 -4.53
CA PRO A 928 31.86 10.80 -4.99
C PRO A 928 31.00 11.77 -5.81
N GLY A 929 30.57 11.34 -6.99
CA GLY A 929 29.68 12.13 -7.85
C GLY A 929 30.03 12.08 -9.34
N PRO A 930 29.28 12.82 -10.17
CA PRO A 930 29.62 13.05 -11.56
C PRO A 930 30.76 14.07 -11.69
N HIS A 931 31.77 13.74 -12.49
CA HIS A 931 32.91 14.59 -12.83
C HIS A 931 33.08 14.68 -14.35
N THR A 932 33.35 15.88 -14.86
CA THR A 932 33.63 16.10 -16.29
C THR A 932 35.13 16.12 -16.52
N ILE A 933 35.63 15.21 -17.35
CA ILE A 933 37.04 15.20 -17.77
C ILE A 933 37.11 15.73 -19.20
N ALA A 934 37.83 16.84 -19.37
CA ALA A 934 38.03 17.52 -20.65
C ALA A 934 39.45 17.29 -21.17
N VAL A 935 39.57 16.93 -22.45
CA VAL A 935 40.84 16.66 -23.15
C VAL A 935 40.99 17.64 -24.30
N ARG A 936 42.05 18.47 -24.27
CA ARG A 936 42.20 19.65 -25.12
C ARG A 936 43.56 19.67 -25.84
N PRO A 937 43.68 19.13 -27.06
CA PRO A 937 44.90 19.26 -27.87
C PRO A 937 45.12 20.70 -28.34
N PHE A 938 46.37 21.05 -28.67
CA PHE A 938 46.70 22.41 -29.09
C PHE A 938 47.84 22.52 -30.11
N ILE A 939 47.85 23.64 -30.86
CA ILE A 939 48.89 24.00 -31.83
C ILE A 939 49.23 25.48 -31.62
N GLY A 940 50.43 25.76 -31.12
CA GLY A 940 50.87 27.10 -30.71
C GLY A 940 49.98 27.70 -29.62
N ALA A 941 49.48 28.90 -29.87
CA ALA A 941 48.53 29.58 -29.00
C ALA A 941 47.10 29.00 -29.11
N GLU A 942 46.74 28.44 -30.27
CA GLU A 942 45.38 28.00 -30.53
C GLU A 942 45.09 26.66 -29.85
N ARG A 943 43.94 26.60 -29.18
CA ARG A 943 43.40 25.43 -28.48
C ARG A 943 42.30 24.82 -29.33
N ALA A 944 42.23 23.49 -29.39
CA ALA A 944 41.01 22.84 -29.85
C ALA A 944 39.86 23.09 -28.86
N ARG A 945 38.63 22.83 -29.30
CA ARG A 945 37.50 22.64 -28.38
C ARG A 945 37.74 21.42 -27.51
N ASP A 946 37.19 21.41 -26.30
CA ASP A 946 37.29 20.27 -25.40
C ASP A 946 36.63 19.02 -25.99
N ALA A 947 37.33 17.88 -25.92
CA ALA A 947 36.71 16.57 -25.98
C ALA A 947 36.40 16.15 -24.55
N GLU A 948 35.13 16.17 -24.17
CA GLU A 948 34.69 15.87 -22.80
C GLU A 948 34.15 14.44 -22.68
N CYS A 949 34.38 13.81 -21.52
CA CYS A 949 33.62 12.67 -21.07
C CYS A 949 33.19 12.82 -19.60
N LEU A 950 32.00 12.31 -19.30
CA LEU A 950 31.47 12.23 -17.95
C LEU A 950 31.89 10.91 -17.32
N VAL A 951 32.53 10.97 -16.15
CA VAL A 951 32.69 9.81 -15.27
C VAL A 951 31.87 10.01 -14.01
N THR A 952 31.36 8.92 -13.44
CA THR A 952 30.69 8.97 -12.14
C THR A 952 31.47 8.12 -11.16
N ALA A 953 32.07 8.77 -10.17
CA ALA A 953 32.84 8.11 -9.13
C ALA A 953 31.90 7.55 -8.05
N PRO A 954 32.01 6.26 -7.68
CA PRO A 954 31.05 5.61 -6.79
C PRO A 954 31.02 6.21 -5.37
N PRO A 955 29.85 6.25 -4.70
CA PRO A 955 29.74 6.71 -3.33
C PRO A 955 30.49 5.83 -2.32
N ILE A 956 31.00 6.47 -1.26
CA ILE A 956 31.62 5.78 -0.13
C ILE A 956 30.51 5.26 0.78
N ALA A 957 30.52 3.97 1.10
CA ALA A 957 29.55 3.36 2.01
C ALA A 957 29.62 3.96 3.43
N PRO A 958 28.51 4.03 4.17
CA PRO A 958 28.54 4.26 5.61
C PRO A 958 29.35 3.15 6.32
N ALA A 959 30.03 3.50 7.41
CA ALA A 959 30.88 2.60 8.19
C ALA A 959 30.30 2.34 9.58
N ASP A 960 30.98 1.48 10.35
CA ASP A 960 30.72 1.24 11.79
C ASP A 960 29.25 0.88 12.12
N MET A 961 28.55 0.19 11.23
CA MET A 961 27.14 -0.11 11.44
C MET A 961 26.94 -1.11 12.58
N VAL A 962 26.25 -0.66 13.63
CA VAL A 962 25.87 -1.44 14.80
C VAL A 962 24.35 -1.45 14.90
N CYS A 963 23.78 -2.62 15.18
CA CYS A 963 22.37 -2.78 15.48
C CYS A 963 22.19 -3.55 16.78
N ARG A 964 21.30 -3.06 17.64
CA ARG A 964 21.08 -3.60 18.98
C ARG A 964 19.60 -3.68 19.29
N ALA A 965 19.10 -4.89 19.55
CA ALA A 965 17.76 -5.07 20.07
C ALA A 965 17.61 -4.33 21.41
N ARG A 966 16.58 -3.50 21.53
CA ARG A 966 16.27 -2.73 22.73
C ARG A 966 15.64 -3.66 23.78
N ALA A 967 16.20 -3.69 24.99
CA ALA A 967 15.64 -4.51 26.05
C ALA A 967 14.21 -4.05 26.40
N GLY A 968 13.27 -5.01 26.43
CA GLY A 968 11.87 -4.74 26.77
C GLY A 968 11.00 -4.16 25.63
N ALA A 969 11.47 -4.17 24.38
CA ALA A 969 10.69 -3.68 23.24
C ALA A 969 10.99 -4.47 21.95
N TRP A 970 10.05 -4.45 21.01
CA TRP A 970 10.27 -4.88 19.62
C TRP A 970 10.89 -3.76 18.79
N ILE A 971 12.01 -3.21 19.28
CA ILE A 971 12.75 -2.12 18.65
C ILE A 971 14.21 -2.54 18.46
N VAL A 972 14.78 -2.24 17.29
CA VAL A 972 16.23 -2.34 17.06
C VAL A 972 16.81 -0.94 16.88
N ASP A 973 17.70 -0.56 17.79
CA ASP A 973 18.48 0.68 17.70
C ASP A 973 19.67 0.47 16.74
N LEU A 974 19.71 1.23 15.65
CA LEU A 974 20.76 1.26 14.64
C LEU A 974 21.64 2.51 14.82
N THR A 975 22.95 2.38 14.66
CA THR A 975 23.91 3.50 14.59
C THR A 975 25.01 3.21 13.58
N TRP A 976 25.50 4.24 12.87
CA TRP A 976 26.57 4.12 11.87
C TRP A 976 27.35 5.44 11.69
N THR A 977 28.52 5.38 11.08
CA THR A 977 29.35 6.54 10.73
C THR A 977 29.14 6.91 9.26
N ASN A 978 28.76 8.16 8.96
CA ASN A 978 28.70 8.64 7.57
C ASN A 978 30.12 8.99 7.08
N MET A 979 30.60 8.28 6.07
CA MET A 979 31.94 8.47 5.49
C MET A 979 31.95 9.54 4.38
N TRP A 980 30.78 10.00 3.95
CA TRP A 980 30.59 11.12 3.02
C TRP A 980 29.33 11.91 3.35
N THR A 981 29.10 13.04 2.68
CA THR A 981 27.82 13.75 2.70
C THR A 981 26.87 13.12 1.68
N TYR A 982 25.82 12.46 2.17
CA TYR A 982 24.76 11.86 1.36
C TYR A 982 23.59 12.84 1.19
N ASP A 983 22.73 12.60 0.18
CA ASP A 983 21.41 13.23 0.10
C ASP A 983 20.44 12.56 1.09
N SER A 984 20.49 11.23 1.15
CA SER A 984 19.71 10.41 2.06
C SER A 984 20.46 9.16 2.53
N VAL A 985 20.04 8.59 3.65
CA VAL A 985 20.45 7.23 4.06
C VAL A 985 19.22 6.33 4.05
N THR A 986 19.21 5.29 3.23
CA THR A 986 18.16 4.27 3.23
C THR A 986 18.56 3.11 4.14
N ILE A 987 17.65 2.72 5.03
CA ILE A 987 17.80 1.55 5.91
C ILE A 987 17.06 0.38 5.26
N PHE A 988 17.79 -0.70 5.04
CA PHE A 988 17.25 -1.99 4.60
C PHE A 988 17.20 -2.96 5.79
N ARG A 989 16.08 -3.69 5.92
CA ARG A 989 15.87 -4.80 6.86
C ARG A 989 15.60 -6.07 6.05
N ASN A 990 16.41 -7.11 6.24
CA ASN A 990 16.33 -8.39 5.51
C ASN A 990 16.30 -8.23 3.97
N GLY A 991 16.88 -7.15 3.44
CA GLY A 991 16.92 -6.82 2.01
C GLY A 991 15.82 -5.85 1.53
N GLU A 992 14.84 -5.50 2.36
CA GLU A 992 13.73 -4.61 2.01
C GLU A 992 13.89 -3.22 2.67
N ALA A 993 13.60 -2.14 1.96
CA ALA A 993 13.78 -0.78 2.46
C ALA A 993 12.69 -0.38 3.48
N VAL A 994 13.07 -0.14 4.74
CA VAL A 994 12.14 0.20 5.82
C VAL A 994 12.09 1.70 6.15
N ALA A 995 13.16 2.44 5.88
CA ALA A 995 13.19 3.89 6.05
C ALA A 995 14.14 4.56 5.06
N THR A 996 13.84 5.80 4.67
CA THR A 996 14.80 6.70 4.01
C THR A 996 14.87 7.99 4.82
N LEU A 997 16.09 8.33 5.25
CA LEU A 997 16.40 9.35 6.24
C LEU A 997 17.20 10.48 5.57
N PRO A 998 17.24 11.70 6.14
CA PRO A 998 18.16 12.75 5.68
C PRO A 998 19.61 12.25 5.66
N GLY A 999 20.41 12.64 4.67
CA GLY A 999 21.78 12.13 4.49
C GLY A 999 22.77 12.47 5.61
N SER A 1000 22.39 13.35 6.54
CA SER A 1000 23.12 13.64 7.78
C SER A 1000 22.81 12.67 8.94
N SER A 1001 21.86 11.75 8.78
CA SER A 1001 21.48 10.80 9.83
C SER A 1001 22.56 9.75 10.07
N VAL A 1002 22.80 9.45 11.35
CA VAL A 1002 23.79 8.48 11.86
C VAL A 1002 23.17 7.45 12.82
N SER A 1003 21.85 7.48 12.96
CA SER A 1003 21.08 6.54 13.78
C SER A 1003 19.63 6.42 13.33
N TYR A 1004 19.01 5.30 13.67
CA TYR A 1004 17.59 4.99 13.44
C TYR A 1004 17.10 4.02 14.53
N ALA A 1005 15.81 4.03 14.84
CA ALA A 1005 15.19 3.02 15.70
C ALA A 1005 14.07 2.37 14.91
N ASP A 1006 14.23 1.09 14.59
CA ASP A 1006 13.31 0.33 13.76
C ASP A 1006 12.34 -0.49 14.62
N GLU A 1007 11.04 -0.37 14.38
CA GLU A 1007 10.01 -1.20 15.01
C GLU A 1007 9.82 -2.50 14.20
N VAL A 1008 10.06 -3.63 14.86
CA VAL A 1008 10.03 -4.97 14.23
C VAL A 1008 8.72 -5.70 14.52
N PRO A 1009 8.24 -6.56 13.61
CA PRO A 1009 6.93 -7.21 13.75
C PRO A 1009 6.88 -8.37 14.77
N GLY A 1010 7.99 -8.72 15.44
CA GLY A 1010 7.99 -9.81 16.43
C GLY A 1010 9.37 -10.30 16.85
N LEU A 1011 9.43 -11.57 17.24
CA LEU A 1011 10.67 -12.30 17.49
C LEU A 1011 11.39 -12.61 16.18
N GLY A 1012 12.72 -12.54 16.17
CA GLY A 1012 13.49 -12.93 14.99
C GLY A 1012 14.95 -12.52 14.99
N MET A 1013 15.61 -12.90 13.90
CA MET A 1013 16.90 -12.35 13.47
C MET A 1013 16.62 -11.32 12.38
N TYR A 1014 17.08 -10.09 12.57
CA TYR A 1014 16.89 -8.99 11.63
C TYR A 1014 18.26 -8.47 11.17
N ALA A 1015 18.56 -8.67 9.89
CA ALA A 1015 19.77 -8.19 9.25
C ALA A 1015 19.54 -6.77 8.69
N TYR A 1016 20.42 -5.83 9.01
CA TYR A 1016 20.30 -4.43 8.61
C TYR A 1016 21.49 -3.97 7.77
N ILE A 1017 21.21 -3.14 6.78
CA ILE A 1017 22.18 -2.42 5.95
C ILE A 1017 21.75 -0.96 5.86
N ALA A 1018 22.68 -0.02 6.07
CA ALA A 1018 22.51 1.39 5.77
C ALA A 1018 23.16 1.70 4.41
N ALA A 1019 22.39 2.25 3.48
CA ALA A 1019 22.85 2.68 2.17
C ALA A 1019 22.96 4.20 2.14
N GLY A 1020 24.16 4.73 1.91
CA GLY A 1020 24.38 6.16 1.68
C GLY A 1020 24.07 6.49 0.22
N ASN A 1021 23.07 7.33 -0.02
CA ASN A 1021 22.59 7.66 -1.36
C ASN A 1021 23.08 9.05 -1.81
N LEU A 1022 23.50 9.16 -3.07
CA LEU A 1022 23.95 10.40 -3.70
C LEU A 1022 23.42 10.45 -5.13
N GLY A 1023 22.39 11.27 -5.37
CA GLY A 1023 21.54 11.16 -6.55
C GLY A 1023 20.94 9.74 -6.68
N ASP A 1024 21.00 9.18 -7.89
CA ASP A 1024 20.52 7.82 -8.20
C ASP A 1024 21.49 6.70 -7.75
N MET A 1025 22.64 7.04 -7.14
CA MET A 1025 23.64 6.06 -6.68
C MET A 1025 23.50 5.75 -5.20
N SER A 1026 23.80 4.52 -4.80
CA SER A 1026 23.84 4.09 -3.40
C SER A 1026 25.08 3.26 -3.09
N ALA A 1027 25.61 3.39 -1.86
CA ALA A 1027 26.68 2.56 -1.34
C ALA A 1027 26.30 1.93 0.00
N ASN A 1028 26.30 0.59 0.03
CA ASN A 1028 25.85 -0.20 1.18
C ASN A 1028 26.94 -0.39 2.22
N ALA A 1029 26.63 -0.09 3.48
CA ALA A 1029 27.47 -0.42 4.62
C ALA A 1029 27.66 -1.93 4.79
N SER A 1030 28.75 -2.32 5.47
CA SER A 1030 28.87 -3.65 6.06
C SER A 1030 27.72 -3.87 7.04
N GLY A 1031 26.78 -4.74 6.68
CA GLY A 1031 25.57 -4.97 7.47
C GLY A 1031 25.83 -5.65 8.82
N CYS A 1032 24.84 -5.55 9.70
CA CYS A 1032 24.85 -6.15 11.04
C CYS A 1032 23.56 -6.97 11.27
N ILE A 1033 23.52 -7.80 12.32
CA ILE A 1033 22.33 -8.61 12.64
C ILE A 1033 21.96 -8.42 14.12
N ALA A 1034 20.68 -8.09 14.37
CA ALA A 1034 20.11 -8.01 15.71
C ALA A 1034 19.13 -9.17 15.94
N ARG A 1035 19.21 -9.79 17.13
CA ARG A 1035 18.25 -10.82 17.58
C ARG A 1035 17.26 -10.20 18.56
N VAL A 1036 15.97 -10.26 18.25
CA VAL A 1036 14.88 -9.85 19.16
C VAL A 1036 14.30 -11.10 19.80
N THR A 1037 14.41 -11.17 21.14
CA THR A 1037 13.97 -12.30 21.97
C THR A 1037 12.91 -11.92 23.02
N PHE A 1038 12.52 -10.65 23.08
CA PHE A 1038 11.59 -10.16 24.09
C PHE A 1038 10.14 -10.53 23.73
N VAL A 1039 9.43 -11.13 24.68
CA VAL A 1039 7.99 -11.39 24.59
C VAL A 1039 7.30 -10.57 25.69
N PRO A 1040 6.36 -9.66 25.35
CA PRO A 1040 5.60 -8.86 26.31
C PRO A 1040 4.88 -9.71 27.36
N ALA A 1041 4.74 -9.17 28.57
CA ALA A 1041 3.89 -9.77 29.61
C ALA A 1041 2.40 -9.61 29.29
N PRO A 1042 1.53 -10.52 29.76
CA PRO A 1042 0.10 -10.25 29.86
C PRO A 1042 -0.15 -8.97 30.69
N GLU A 1043 -1.10 -8.15 30.27
CA GLU A 1043 -1.41 -6.85 30.89
C GLU A 1043 -2.68 -6.93 31.76
N GLU A 1044 -2.89 -5.93 32.61
CA GLU A 1044 -4.08 -5.81 33.47
C GLU A 1044 -4.42 -7.05 34.33
N LEU A 1045 -3.44 -7.90 34.70
CA LEU A 1045 -3.68 -9.10 35.51
C LEU A 1045 -4.34 -8.74 36.86
N ALA A 1046 -5.63 -9.01 36.94
CA ALA A 1046 -6.47 -8.88 38.12
C ALA A 1046 -6.79 -10.27 38.65
N CYS A 1047 -6.67 -10.45 39.97
CA CYS A 1047 -6.86 -11.73 40.62
C CYS A 1047 -7.78 -11.52 41.82
N THR A 1048 -8.98 -12.09 41.75
CA THR A 1048 -10.08 -11.81 42.69
C THR A 1048 -10.48 -13.08 43.44
N PRO A 1049 -10.50 -13.05 44.78
CA PRO A 1049 -11.01 -14.18 45.56
C PRO A 1049 -12.53 -14.29 45.44
N LEU A 1050 -13.00 -15.50 45.19
CA LEU A 1050 -14.41 -15.90 45.20
C LEU A 1050 -14.56 -17.02 46.25
N GLY A 1051 -14.50 -16.63 47.53
CA GLY A 1051 -14.55 -17.56 48.66
C GLY A 1051 -13.29 -18.43 48.75
N MET A 1052 -13.40 -19.68 48.28
CA MET A 1052 -12.30 -20.65 48.15
C MET A 1052 -11.74 -20.75 46.71
N GLN A 1053 -12.17 -19.90 45.78
CA GLN A 1053 -11.63 -19.82 44.42
C GLN A 1053 -10.81 -18.56 44.19
N ALA A 1054 -9.88 -18.63 43.25
CA ALA A 1054 -9.14 -17.49 42.71
C ALA A 1054 -9.48 -17.34 41.23
N HIS A 1055 -10.23 -16.29 40.89
CA HIS A 1055 -10.50 -15.92 39.51
C HIS A 1055 -9.40 -14.98 39.03
N LEU A 1056 -8.65 -15.39 38.01
CA LEU A 1056 -7.64 -14.59 37.32
C LEU A 1056 -8.23 -14.06 36.02
N ALA A 1057 -8.01 -12.80 35.70
CA ALA A 1057 -8.35 -12.18 34.41
C ALA A 1057 -7.25 -11.21 33.96
N TRP A 1058 -6.95 -11.16 32.66
CA TRP A 1058 -5.87 -10.36 32.08
C TRP A 1058 -6.15 -9.98 30.61
N ARG A 1059 -5.24 -9.22 29.99
CA ARG A 1059 -5.21 -8.94 28.55
C ARG A 1059 -3.94 -9.49 27.91
N ASN A 1060 -4.05 -9.89 26.65
CA ASN A 1060 -2.89 -10.27 25.84
C ASN A 1060 -2.56 -9.09 24.91
N PRO A 1061 -1.44 -8.37 25.11
CA PRO A 1061 -1.04 -7.25 24.25
C PRO A 1061 -0.54 -7.71 22.87
N ILE A 1062 -0.22 -8.99 22.72
CA ILE A 1062 0.12 -9.66 21.46
C ILE A 1062 -0.61 -11.01 21.38
N ALA A 1063 -0.62 -11.63 20.19
CA ALA A 1063 -0.95 -13.05 20.09
C ALA A 1063 0.22 -13.89 20.66
N TYR A 1064 -0.09 -14.75 21.63
CA TYR A 1064 0.80 -15.81 22.10
C TYR A 1064 0.44 -17.14 21.43
N ASP A 1065 1.34 -18.12 21.46
CA ASP A 1065 1.01 -19.50 21.11
C ASP A 1065 0.32 -20.19 22.30
N GLU A 1066 0.88 -20.02 23.50
CA GLU A 1066 0.40 -20.58 24.76
C GLU A 1066 0.48 -19.54 25.90
N ILE A 1067 -0.27 -19.76 26.98
CA ILE A 1067 -0.16 -19.01 28.24
C ILE A 1067 0.03 -20.00 29.39
N ALA A 1068 1.17 -19.89 30.08
CA ALA A 1068 1.43 -20.65 31.30
C ALA A 1068 0.86 -19.90 32.51
N VAL A 1069 0.02 -20.59 33.30
CA VAL A 1069 -0.46 -20.14 34.61
C VAL A 1069 0.22 -20.96 35.69
N LEU A 1070 0.90 -20.29 36.62
CA LEU A 1070 1.58 -20.89 37.76
C LEU A 1070 0.99 -20.38 39.07
N ARG A 1071 1.04 -21.21 40.12
CA ARG A 1071 0.76 -20.86 41.51
C ARG A 1071 1.94 -21.26 42.38
N ASP A 1072 2.47 -20.33 43.16
CA ASP A 1072 3.65 -20.49 44.04
C ASP A 1072 4.88 -21.08 43.30
N GLY A 1073 5.04 -20.74 42.02
CA GLY A 1073 6.10 -21.24 41.13
C GLY A 1073 5.86 -22.62 40.51
N ALA A 1074 4.74 -23.29 40.79
CA ALA A 1074 4.34 -24.54 40.14
C ALA A 1074 3.31 -24.28 39.02
N VAL A 1075 3.51 -24.87 37.82
CA VAL A 1075 2.55 -24.76 36.72
C VAL A 1075 1.23 -25.45 37.09
N LEU A 1076 0.13 -24.70 37.04
CA LEU A 1076 -1.24 -25.23 37.18
C LEU A 1076 -1.84 -25.59 35.81
N ALA A 1077 -1.64 -24.72 34.81
CA ALA A 1077 -2.20 -24.89 33.48
C ALA A 1077 -1.28 -24.31 32.40
N VAL A 1078 -1.37 -24.90 31.21
CA VAL A 1078 -0.94 -24.30 29.96
C VAL A 1078 -2.21 -24.14 29.11
N LEU A 1079 -2.52 -22.90 28.76
CA LEU A 1079 -3.73 -22.51 28.05
C LEU A 1079 -3.38 -22.10 26.61
N PRO A 1080 -4.34 -22.14 25.66
CA PRO A 1080 -4.14 -21.50 24.35
C PRO A 1080 -3.78 -20.03 24.51
N GLY A 1081 -2.88 -19.50 23.67
CA GLY A 1081 -2.39 -18.12 23.77
C GLY A 1081 -3.42 -17.01 23.54
N SER A 1082 -4.67 -17.37 23.24
CA SER A 1082 -5.85 -16.49 23.20
C SER A 1082 -6.61 -16.41 24.54
N ALA A 1083 -6.24 -17.20 25.55
CA ALA A 1083 -6.90 -17.18 26.86
C ALA A 1083 -6.68 -15.85 27.60
N VAL A 1084 -7.71 -15.39 28.31
CA VAL A 1084 -7.75 -14.10 29.04
C VAL A 1084 -8.23 -14.23 30.49
N SER A 1085 -8.54 -15.45 30.95
CA SER A 1085 -8.96 -15.74 32.32
C SER A 1085 -8.67 -17.18 32.71
N PHE A 1086 -8.57 -17.45 34.01
CA PHE A 1086 -8.40 -18.78 34.59
C PHE A 1086 -8.99 -18.82 36.00
N ASP A 1087 -9.77 -19.86 36.30
CA ASP A 1087 -10.37 -20.09 37.63
C ASP A 1087 -9.67 -21.26 38.32
N ASP A 1088 -9.11 -20.98 39.50
CA ASP A 1088 -8.40 -21.96 40.32
C ASP A 1088 -9.13 -22.19 41.66
N THR A 1089 -9.01 -23.39 42.22
CA THR A 1089 -9.54 -23.72 43.54
C THR A 1089 -8.42 -23.79 44.56
N LEU A 1090 -8.54 -22.99 45.61
CA LEU A 1090 -7.57 -22.87 46.69
C LEU A 1090 -7.70 -24.07 47.64
N ALA A 1091 -6.56 -24.58 48.11
CA ALA A 1091 -6.53 -25.72 49.02
C ALA A 1091 -6.67 -25.31 50.49
N ASP A 1092 -6.28 -24.07 50.82
CA ASP A 1092 -6.22 -23.56 52.19
C ASP A 1092 -6.36 -22.01 52.23
N LEU A 1093 -6.14 -21.41 53.40
CA LEU A 1093 -6.31 -19.97 53.67
C LEU A 1093 -4.99 -19.18 53.64
N ALA A 1094 -3.93 -19.68 52.99
CA ALA A 1094 -2.70 -18.94 52.71
C ALA A 1094 -2.91 -17.87 51.63
N SER A 1095 -1.91 -17.01 51.47
CA SER A 1095 -1.79 -16.15 50.29
C SER A 1095 -0.95 -16.90 49.26
N HIS A 1096 -1.51 -17.14 48.09
CA HIS A 1096 -0.82 -17.74 46.95
C HIS A 1096 -0.37 -16.66 45.97
N GLU A 1097 0.80 -16.83 45.39
CA GLU A 1097 1.32 -16.00 44.31
C GLU A 1097 0.98 -16.64 42.97
N TYR A 1098 0.27 -15.93 42.10
CA TYR A 1098 -0.01 -16.37 40.74
C TYR A 1098 0.87 -15.65 39.74
N VAL A 1099 1.33 -16.42 38.76
CA VAL A 1099 2.11 -15.93 37.64
C VAL A 1099 1.40 -16.32 36.35
N VAL A 1100 1.17 -15.36 35.46
CA VAL A 1100 0.66 -15.58 34.11
C VAL A 1100 1.72 -15.11 33.12
N ALA A 1101 2.21 -16.01 32.27
CA ALA A 1101 3.25 -15.72 31.29
C ALA A 1101 2.87 -16.26 29.91
N GLY A 1102 2.75 -15.38 28.92
CA GLY A 1102 2.56 -15.77 27.53
C GLY A 1102 3.85 -16.36 26.93
N VAL A 1103 3.71 -17.33 26.03
CA VAL A 1103 4.80 -18.03 25.34
C VAL A 1103 4.65 -17.78 23.84
N LEU A 1104 5.76 -17.48 23.17
CA LEU A 1104 5.81 -17.31 21.71
C LEU A 1104 7.04 -18.05 21.17
N GLY A 1105 6.79 -19.09 20.38
CA GLY A 1105 7.78 -20.11 20.01
C GLY A 1105 8.47 -20.69 21.25
N VAL A 1106 9.80 -20.60 21.27
CA VAL A 1106 10.63 -21.08 22.39
C VAL A 1106 10.96 -19.99 23.43
N GLN A 1107 10.24 -18.85 23.44
CA GLN A 1107 10.48 -17.75 24.38
C GLN A 1107 9.26 -17.53 25.28
N THR A 1108 9.45 -17.73 26.59
CA THR A 1108 8.50 -17.30 27.62
C THR A 1108 8.65 -15.79 27.86
N GLY A 1109 7.54 -15.06 27.88
CA GLY A 1109 7.50 -13.64 28.15
C GLY A 1109 7.74 -13.27 29.60
N ALA A 1110 7.82 -11.96 29.83
CA ALA A 1110 7.89 -11.44 31.19
C ALA A 1110 6.62 -11.84 31.98
N PRO A 1111 6.75 -12.23 33.26
CA PRO A 1111 5.61 -12.67 34.06
C PRO A 1111 4.73 -11.50 34.49
N ALA A 1112 3.42 -11.60 34.25
CA ALA A 1112 2.41 -10.87 34.99
C ALA A 1112 2.21 -11.57 36.34
N MET A 1113 2.12 -10.82 37.44
CA MET A 1113 2.11 -11.40 38.80
C MET A 1113 1.08 -10.72 39.71
N CYS A 1114 0.42 -11.53 40.54
CA CYS A 1114 -0.57 -11.08 41.52
C CYS A 1114 -0.57 -12.02 42.75
N THR A 1115 -1.25 -11.62 43.82
CA THR A 1115 -1.49 -12.51 44.98
C THR A 1115 -2.97 -12.57 45.33
N VAL A 1116 -3.45 -13.77 45.65
CA VAL A 1116 -4.82 -14.02 46.12
C VAL A 1116 -4.79 -14.86 47.38
N ARG A 1117 -5.77 -14.63 48.25
CA ARG A 1117 -5.99 -15.36 49.48
C ARG A 1117 -7.48 -15.67 49.60
N ALA A 1118 -7.82 -16.91 49.96
CA ALA A 1118 -9.20 -17.30 50.23
C ALA A 1118 -9.84 -16.42 51.31
N THR A 1119 -11.10 -16.04 51.12
CA THR A 1119 -11.80 -15.08 51.99
C THR A 1119 -12.78 -15.73 52.97
N ASP A 1120 -13.26 -16.94 52.68
CA ASP A 1120 -14.22 -17.63 53.53
C ASP A 1120 -13.52 -18.55 54.53
N VAL A 1121 -13.73 -18.28 55.82
CA VAL A 1121 -13.31 -19.20 56.89
C VAL A 1121 -14.35 -20.33 56.99
N PRO A 1122 -13.97 -21.61 56.80
CA PRO A 1122 -14.92 -22.72 56.88
C PRO A 1122 -15.42 -22.89 58.32
N PHE A 1123 -16.70 -23.24 58.48
CA PHE A 1123 -17.37 -23.36 59.78
C PHE A 1123 -18.35 -24.54 59.82
N VAL A 1124 -19.00 -24.76 60.96
CA VAL A 1124 -20.15 -25.67 61.10
C VAL A 1124 -21.39 -24.86 61.47
N ARG A 1125 -22.41 -24.86 60.60
CA ARG A 1125 -23.66 -24.13 60.77
C ARG A 1125 -24.43 -24.72 61.96
N GLY A 1126 -24.63 -23.91 63.01
CA GLY A 1126 -25.22 -24.31 64.28
C GLY A 1126 -24.26 -24.43 65.46
N ASP A 1127 -22.94 -24.52 65.24
CA ASP A 1127 -21.94 -24.39 66.32
C ASP A 1127 -21.63 -22.89 66.48
N VAL A 1128 -22.41 -22.23 67.33
CA VAL A 1128 -22.39 -20.78 67.54
C VAL A 1128 -21.27 -20.39 68.51
N ASN A 1129 -20.91 -21.29 69.41
CA ASN A 1129 -19.90 -21.04 70.43
C ASN A 1129 -18.47 -21.36 69.96
N ALA A 1130 -18.34 -22.15 68.89
CA ALA A 1130 -17.13 -22.64 68.23
C ALA A 1130 -16.30 -23.62 69.09
N ASP A 1131 -16.96 -24.59 69.74
CA ASP A 1131 -16.30 -25.67 70.49
C ASP A 1131 -16.16 -27.00 69.71
N GLY A 1132 -16.82 -27.12 68.55
CA GLY A 1132 -16.81 -28.31 67.71
C GLY A 1132 -17.99 -29.26 67.90
N ALA A 1133 -18.99 -28.90 68.72
CA ALA A 1133 -20.28 -29.56 68.81
C ALA A 1133 -21.43 -28.61 68.40
N VAL A 1134 -22.60 -29.19 68.10
CA VAL A 1134 -23.85 -28.44 67.92
C VAL A 1134 -24.82 -28.94 68.98
N ASP A 1135 -24.97 -28.20 70.08
CA ASP A 1135 -25.88 -28.57 71.17
C ASP A 1135 -26.64 -27.37 71.78
N ILE A 1136 -27.26 -27.57 72.94
CA ILE A 1136 -28.05 -26.54 73.64
C ILE A 1136 -27.19 -25.33 74.04
N ALA A 1137 -25.88 -25.50 74.21
CA ALA A 1137 -24.93 -24.43 74.49
C ALA A 1137 -24.93 -23.35 73.40
N ASP A 1138 -25.13 -23.72 72.13
CA ASP A 1138 -25.11 -22.81 70.99
C ASP A 1138 -26.38 -21.95 70.91
N ALA A 1139 -27.55 -22.57 71.10
CA ALA A 1139 -28.80 -21.84 71.26
C ALA A 1139 -28.73 -20.85 72.45
N ILE A 1140 -28.05 -21.24 73.54
CA ILE A 1140 -27.80 -20.38 74.70
C ILE A 1140 -26.80 -19.27 74.37
N ALA A 1141 -25.73 -19.55 73.62
CA ALA A 1141 -24.74 -18.57 73.18
C ALA A 1141 -25.39 -17.50 72.30
N LEU A 1142 -26.18 -17.91 71.31
CA LEU A 1142 -26.92 -17.03 70.41
C LEU A 1142 -27.91 -16.13 71.17
N LEU A 1143 -28.75 -16.70 72.03
CA LEU A 1143 -29.70 -15.92 72.84
C LEU A 1143 -29.01 -14.96 73.83
N ASN A 1144 -27.83 -15.32 74.35
CA ASN A 1144 -27.03 -14.40 75.18
C ASN A 1144 -26.42 -13.26 74.35
N TYR A 1145 -25.93 -13.52 73.14
CA TYR A 1145 -25.47 -12.49 72.22
C TYR A 1145 -26.61 -11.50 71.90
N LEU A 1146 -27.72 -11.99 71.35
CA LEU A 1146 -28.85 -11.20 70.87
C LEU A 1146 -29.53 -10.36 71.97
N PHE A 1147 -29.74 -10.91 73.16
CA PHE A 1147 -30.61 -10.31 74.18
C PHE A 1147 -29.91 -9.87 75.47
N ARG A 1148 -28.61 -10.17 75.62
CA ARG A 1148 -27.86 -9.91 76.87
C ARG A 1148 -26.47 -9.29 76.67
N GLY A 1149 -26.07 -8.97 75.43
CA GLY A 1149 -24.74 -8.44 75.15
C GLY A 1149 -23.62 -9.46 75.45
N GLY A 1150 -23.90 -10.75 75.24
CA GLY A 1150 -22.91 -11.81 75.29
C GLY A 1150 -21.81 -11.63 74.24
N ARG A 1151 -20.74 -12.42 74.36
CA ARG A 1151 -19.65 -12.45 73.37
C ARG A 1151 -20.22 -12.75 71.98
N THR A 1152 -19.87 -11.92 71.00
CA THR A 1152 -20.16 -12.16 69.58
C THR A 1152 -19.63 -13.53 69.14
N PRO A 1153 -20.45 -14.34 68.43
CA PRO A 1153 -20.00 -15.57 67.78
C PRO A 1153 -18.68 -15.39 67.01
N PRO A 1154 -17.70 -16.32 67.10
CA PRO A 1154 -16.44 -16.23 66.35
C PRO A 1154 -16.64 -16.26 64.83
N CYS A 1155 -17.72 -16.89 64.40
CA CYS A 1155 -18.27 -16.85 63.06
C CYS A 1155 -19.73 -16.42 63.19
N MET A 1156 -20.17 -15.36 62.50
CA MET A 1156 -21.58 -14.95 62.56
C MET A 1156 -22.44 -15.85 61.67
N GLU A 1157 -21.87 -16.40 60.60
CA GLU A 1157 -22.58 -17.31 59.70
C GLU A 1157 -22.93 -18.67 60.35
N SER A 1158 -22.20 -19.10 61.40
CA SER A 1158 -22.62 -20.29 62.18
C SER A 1158 -23.85 -20.05 63.05
N ALA A 1159 -24.24 -18.79 63.27
CA ALA A 1159 -25.44 -18.38 64.00
C ALA A 1159 -26.69 -18.21 63.13
N ASN A 1160 -26.55 -18.24 61.80
CA ASN A 1160 -27.63 -18.36 60.83
C ASN A 1160 -27.92 -19.86 60.61
N LEU A 1161 -28.81 -20.44 61.42
CA LEU A 1161 -29.13 -21.87 61.41
C LEU A 1161 -30.22 -22.22 60.39
N ASN A 1162 -31.16 -21.31 60.14
CA ASN A 1162 -32.21 -21.52 59.14
C ASN A 1162 -31.71 -21.29 57.70
N ASP A 1163 -30.58 -20.59 57.56
CA ASP A 1163 -30.02 -20.09 56.30
C ASP A 1163 -31.03 -19.21 55.55
N ASP A 1164 -31.38 -18.07 56.15
CA ASP A 1164 -32.15 -16.97 55.55
C ASP A 1164 -31.34 -15.66 55.36
N GLY A 1165 -30.14 -15.60 55.95
CA GLY A 1165 -29.22 -14.46 55.84
C GLY A 1165 -29.24 -13.51 57.05
N ALA A 1166 -30.07 -13.78 58.05
CA ALA A 1166 -29.99 -13.15 59.38
C ALA A 1166 -29.39 -14.13 60.42
N ALA A 1167 -29.11 -13.61 61.61
CA ALA A 1167 -28.87 -14.41 62.80
C ALA A 1167 -29.72 -13.80 63.92
N ASP A 1168 -30.91 -14.36 64.17
CA ASP A 1168 -31.86 -13.82 65.15
C ASP A 1168 -32.51 -14.89 66.06
N ILE A 1169 -33.67 -14.60 66.63
CA ILE A 1169 -34.40 -15.53 67.50
C ILE A 1169 -34.98 -16.73 66.73
N ALA A 1170 -35.22 -16.60 65.41
CA ALA A 1170 -35.66 -17.69 64.55
C ALA A 1170 -34.62 -18.82 64.53
N ASP A 1171 -33.33 -18.50 64.46
CA ASP A 1171 -32.22 -19.46 64.49
C ASP A 1171 -32.09 -20.18 65.82
N ALA A 1172 -32.25 -19.47 66.93
CA ALA A 1172 -32.31 -20.09 68.26
C ALA A 1172 -33.53 -21.02 68.42
N ILE A 1173 -34.65 -20.70 67.78
CA ILE A 1173 -35.83 -21.59 67.70
C ILE A 1173 -35.54 -22.78 66.78
N TYR A 1174 -34.82 -22.59 65.66
CA TYR A 1174 -34.41 -23.64 64.73
C TYR A 1174 -33.49 -24.65 65.44
N ALA A 1175 -32.44 -24.17 66.12
CA ALA A 1175 -31.53 -24.96 66.94
C ALA A 1175 -32.27 -25.87 67.92
N LEU A 1176 -33.14 -25.29 68.75
CA LEU A 1176 -33.89 -26.03 69.77
C LEU A 1176 -34.95 -26.98 69.17
N THR A 1177 -35.46 -26.69 67.97
CA THR A 1177 -36.41 -27.57 67.26
C THR A 1177 -35.68 -28.75 66.63
N TYR A 1178 -34.50 -28.55 66.05
CA TYR A 1178 -33.62 -29.62 65.59
C TYR A 1178 -33.23 -30.55 66.76
N LEU A 1179 -32.64 -29.98 67.82
CA LEU A 1179 -32.05 -30.73 68.95
C LEU A 1179 -33.08 -31.51 69.80
N PHE A 1180 -34.31 -31.01 69.96
CA PHE A 1180 -35.28 -31.58 70.92
C PHE A 1180 -36.63 -31.98 70.31
N ARG A 1181 -36.87 -31.75 69.02
CA ARG A 1181 -38.19 -31.97 68.40
C ARG A 1181 -38.13 -32.65 67.02
N GLU A 1182 -37.01 -33.30 66.69
CA GLU A 1182 -36.78 -33.97 65.40
C GLU A 1182 -37.00 -33.03 64.20
N GLY A 1183 -36.61 -31.76 64.35
CA GLY A 1183 -36.62 -30.77 63.29
C GLY A 1183 -35.67 -31.12 62.14
N GLN A 1184 -35.82 -30.41 61.02
CA GLN A 1184 -34.86 -30.51 59.92
C GLN A 1184 -33.46 -30.08 60.39
N ALA A 1185 -32.43 -30.79 59.93
CA ALA A 1185 -31.04 -30.43 60.21
C ALA A 1185 -30.68 -29.08 59.55
N PRO A 1186 -29.74 -28.30 60.11
CA PRO A 1186 -29.19 -27.14 59.45
C PRO A 1186 -28.71 -27.47 58.03
N LYS A 1187 -28.79 -26.49 57.12
CA LYS A 1187 -28.20 -26.61 55.78
C LYS A 1187 -26.67 -26.71 55.87
N ALA A 1188 -26.03 -27.01 54.75
CA ALA A 1188 -24.57 -26.94 54.67
C ALA A 1188 -24.04 -25.55 55.12
N PRO A 1189 -22.85 -25.47 55.74
CA PRO A 1189 -21.97 -26.58 56.13
C PRO A 1189 -22.37 -27.24 57.47
N PHE A 1190 -22.96 -28.44 57.43
CA PHE A 1190 -23.34 -29.23 58.61
C PHE A 1190 -23.42 -30.72 58.24
N PRO A 1191 -23.04 -31.67 59.13
CA PRO A 1191 -22.36 -31.49 60.42
C PRO A 1191 -20.84 -31.35 60.30
N GLY A 1192 -20.29 -31.36 59.08
CA GLY A 1192 -18.87 -31.16 58.82
C GLY A 1192 -18.54 -29.73 58.42
N CYS A 1193 -17.28 -29.35 58.61
CA CYS A 1193 -16.73 -28.06 58.19
C CYS A 1193 -16.87 -27.83 56.67
N GLY A 1194 -17.21 -26.60 56.29
CA GLY A 1194 -17.20 -26.16 54.90
C GLY A 1194 -17.39 -24.64 54.77
N PRO A 1195 -17.27 -24.07 53.55
CA PRO A 1195 -17.69 -22.71 53.26
C PRO A 1195 -19.22 -22.60 53.25
N ASP A 1196 -19.74 -21.38 53.19
CA ASP A 1196 -21.16 -21.18 52.93
C ASP A 1196 -21.48 -21.33 51.43
N SER A 1197 -22.29 -22.35 51.09
CA SER A 1197 -22.76 -22.58 49.72
C SER A 1197 -23.92 -21.67 49.28
N THR A 1198 -24.56 -20.95 50.20
CA THR A 1198 -25.77 -20.15 49.95
C THR A 1198 -25.53 -18.63 49.98
N GLY A 1199 -24.32 -18.20 50.33
CA GLY A 1199 -23.86 -16.80 50.15
C GLY A 1199 -24.27 -15.83 51.25
N GLY A 1200 -24.31 -16.28 52.50
CA GLY A 1200 -24.61 -15.46 53.67
C GLY A 1200 -23.60 -14.32 53.90
N GLY A 1201 -24.12 -13.10 54.05
CA GLY A 1201 -23.33 -11.89 54.20
C GLY A 1201 -22.91 -11.56 55.64
N LEU A 1202 -23.14 -12.46 56.61
CA LEU A 1202 -22.87 -12.19 58.03
C LEU A 1202 -21.38 -12.36 58.37
N GLY A 1203 -20.70 -13.25 57.61
CA GLY A 1203 -19.26 -13.41 57.62
C GLY A 1203 -18.69 -14.23 58.79
N CYS A 1204 -17.43 -14.61 58.64
CA CYS A 1204 -16.76 -15.56 59.52
C CYS A 1204 -15.35 -15.05 59.86
N LEU A 1205 -15.13 -14.55 61.08
CA LEU A 1205 -13.84 -13.96 61.48
C LEU A 1205 -12.81 -15.02 61.88
N SER A 1206 -13.25 -16.09 62.52
CA SER A 1206 -12.42 -17.25 62.89
C SER A 1206 -13.30 -18.41 63.32
N PHE A 1207 -12.98 -19.64 62.90
CA PHE A 1207 -13.68 -20.84 63.37
C PHE A 1207 -12.69 -21.96 63.74
N PRO A 1208 -12.15 -21.96 64.97
CA PRO A 1208 -11.09 -22.88 65.39
C PRO A 1208 -11.35 -24.38 65.21
N PRO A 1209 -12.60 -24.92 65.33
CA PRO A 1209 -12.87 -26.33 65.05
C PRO A 1209 -12.54 -26.76 63.61
N CYS A 1210 -12.54 -25.83 62.65
CA CYS A 1210 -12.32 -26.10 61.23
C CYS A 1210 -10.93 -25.69 60.71
N THR A 1211 -10.06 -25.15 61.56
CA THR A 1211 -8.64 -24.93 61.22
C THR A 1211 -7.79 -26.12 61.63
N LYS A 1212 -7.18 -26.82 60.66
CA LYS A 1212 -6.33 -27.99 60.89
C LYS A 1212 -5.19 -28.10 59.89
#